data_AF-A0A3B9GA66-F1
#
_entry.id   AF-A0A3B9GA66-F1
#
_cell.length_a   1.000
_cell.length_b   1.000
_cell.length_c   1.000
_cell.angle_alpha   90.00
_cell.angle_beta   90.00
_cell.angle_gamma   90.00
#
_symmetry.space_group_name_H-M   'P 1'
#
loop_
_entity.id
_entity.type
_entity.pdbx_description
1 polymer ?
#
loop_
_entity_poly.entity_id
_entity_poly.type
_entity_poly.pdbx_seq_one_letter_code
_entity_poly.pdbx_strand_id
1 'polypeptide(L)'
;MEAHRIYLFLFFSTLVGRADLVAHWTFDEAAGTTAGDSSANNRNGTIVGGAIWNTTDLPAIPSGSSAALQFDGVDDQVDIVGYKGISGTGDRTISAWIRSGTNSTLLNKGIVSWGTNLGTQKWTFRVQTQNGTPGAIRIEANGGFFVGNTVVTDAEWHHVAVTWANDGTPDVLDAKLYVDGVLDAEFGNVDTPPSSSQSVAINTASIADVRIGDNFQTTHNWEGGIDDVRIYDEALDANAIAALAIGTPIVSDFAASEEVVAGGSPVELSWSSDPGNDALAIDSGVGDVSGLSMITVNPTVTTTYTITGNRGGDTLQREVTVLVDSAPLLNSFTNAGSETILAGQSTIVRWDAFGEVSLSINGTDVTGQEVIDLSPTETTTFTLTATNPFGTTTKELTVTVLDGSVPDLGWEAAGLPDGNLGQWDPKINATGNNGITFVNNTGGEVQSGTSNFTGVTSWVNSPGYNLSSNPADSWQDGLGDLATKADVSWEMVVRPGDFSGTHTLFNTGGNGDGTAFVLTDSTLDFRFQTANTDEGRIIISTDLSAFGSASEFFHIVATADVGAGVVGTSTLYVNGQLIGVPISSTGIIDDWDGGDLAELGKGGNIPAGNPFAFEPFNGDIAVFNYYGGRILNESQVLEKYTAISGGASGLAITAIDYDLSSGEIRLTFNSVPGRNYALESTLDLTAANWVEIDDSIAAEDTQSIIVLKEGFLTDPGAVRRFFRIRPGVE
;
A
#
# COMPACT_ATOMS: atom_id res chain seq x y z
N MET A 1 -24.03 33.30 -4.65
CA MET A 1 -25.40 33.46 -4.13
C MET A 1 -26.34 33.16 -5.29
N GLU A 2 -26.50 31.87 -5.59
CA GLU A 2 -27.27 31.39 -6.75
C GLU A 2 -28.39 30.48 -6.26
N ALA A 3 -29.61 30.83 -6.68
CA ALA A 3 -30.85 30.27 -6.19
C ALA A 3 -31.10 28.89 -6.80
N HIS A 4 -31.18 27.86 -5.95
CA HIS A 4 -31.66 26.54 -6.34
C HIS A 4 -33.18 26.59 -6.57
N ARG A 5 -33.61 26.37 -7.82
CA ARG A 5 -35.01 26.15 -8.18
C ARG A 5 -35.34 24.67 -7.95
N ILE A 6 -36.10 24.40 -6.90
CA ILE A 6 -36.71 23.10 -6.65
C ILE A 6 -37.90 22.94 -7.60
N TYR A 7 -37.85 21.96 -8.51
CA TYR A 7 -39.01 21.52 -9.29
C TYR A 7 -39.81 20.52 -8.45
N LEU A 8 -40.95 20.98 -7.93
CA LEU A 8 -41.95 20.13 -7.29
C LEU A 8 -42.83 19.52 -8.38
N PHE A 9 -42.62 18.23 -8.70
CA PHE A 9 -43.55 17.46 -9.52
C PHE A 9 -44.78 17.10 -8.69
N LEU A 10 -45.89 17.79 -8.93
CA LEU A 10 -47.21 17.39 -8.42
C LEU A 10 -47.80 16.35 -9.38
N PHE A 11 -47.82 15.09 -8.95
CA PHE A 11 -48.63 14.06 -9.61
C PHE A 11 -50.12 14.32 -9.31
N PHE A 12 -50.87 14.73 -10.32
CA PHE A 12 -52.33 14.63 -10.30
C PHE A 12 -52.71 13.18 -10.56
N SER A 13 -53.08 12.45 -9.51
CA SER A 13 -53.81 11.19 -9.65
C SER A 13 -55.23 11.53 -10.13
N THR A 14 -55.53 11.24 -11.39
CA THR A 14 -56.91 11.15 -11.86
C THR A 14 -57.56 9.97 -11.15
N LEU A 15 -58.50 10.27 -10.25
CA LEU A 15 -59.34 9.29 -9.58
C LEU A 15 -60.27 8.64 -10.62
N VAL A 16 -59.75 7.66 -11.37
CA VAL A 16 -60.58 6.67 -12.05
C VAL A 16 -61.26 5.88 -10.93
N GLY A 17 -62.59 5.73 -11.01
CA GLY A 17 -63.37 4.97 -10.05
C GLY A 17 -62.73 3.62 -9.83
N ARG A 18 -62.16 3.41 -8.65
CA ARG A 18 -61.52 2.15 -8.28
C ARG A 18 -62.65 1.20 -7.93
N ALA A 19 -62.74 0.08 -8.63
CA ALA A 19 -63.61 -1.03 -8.23
C ALA A 19 -63.49 -1.26 -6.72
N ASP A 20 -64.63 -1.30 -6.04
CA ASP A 20 -64.64 -1.38 -4.59
C ASP A 20 -64.26 -2.80 -4.16
N LEU A 21 -63.07 -2.94 -3.59
CA LEU A 21 -62.61 -4.17 -2.97
C LEU A 21 -63.51 -4.47 -1.76
N VAL A 22 -64.35 -5.49 -1.87
CA VAL A 22 -65.37 -5.80 -0.86
C VAL A 22 -64.89 -6.79 0.19
N ALA A 23 -63.92 -7.63 -0.14
CA ALA A 23 -63.23 -8.51 0.80
C ALA A 23 -61.85 -8.92 0.27
N HIS A 24 -60.87 -9.03 1.15
CA HIS A 24 -59.51 -9.46 0.84
C HIS A 24 -58.89 -10.22 2.00
N TRP A 25 -58.72 -11.53 1.84
CA TRP A 25 -58.02 -12.38 2.80
C TRP A 25 -56.61 -12.66 2.27
N THR A 26 -55.61 -12.02 2.87
CA THR A 26 -54.20 -12.19 2.47
C THR A 26 -53.58 -13.46 3.02
N PHE A 27 -54.21 -14.11 4.00
CA PHE A 27 -53.71 -15.30 4.68
C PHE A 27 -52.27 -15.18 5.23
N ASP A 28 -51.90 -13.97 5.67
CA ASP A 28 -50.57 -13.65 6.22
C ASP A 28 -50.44 -13.82 7.74
N GLU A 29 -51.50 -14.27 8.43
CA GLU A 29 -51.49 -14.31 9.91
C GLU A 29 -50.51 -15.32 10.48
N ALA A 30 -50.14 -16.35 9.70
CA ALA A 30 -49.19 -17.43 10.02
C ALA A 30 -49.53 -18.28 11.26
N ALA A 31 -50.56 -17.93 12.04
CA ALA A 31 -51.00 -18.64 13.22
C ALA A 31 -52.46 -18.29 13.60
N GLY A 32 -53.09 -19.15 14.40
CA GLY A 32 -54.44 -18.96 14.91
C GLY A 32 -55.53 -19.47 13.96
N THR A 33 -56.78 -19.16 14.28
CA THR A 33 -57.98 -19.67 13.58
C THR A 33 -58.79 -18.57 12.90
N THR A 34 -58.21 -17.37 12.75
CA THR A 34 -58.87 -16.22 12.14
C THR A 34 -58.13 -15.87 10.85
N ALA A 35 -58.89 -15.72 9.77
CA ALA A 35 -58.42 -15.09 8.54
C ALA A 35 -58.92 -13.64 8.49
N GLY A 36 -58.01 -12.67 8.55
CA GLY A 36 -58.32 -11.26 8.54
C GLY A 36 -58.77 -10.80 7.16
N ASP A 37 -59.82 -9.97 7.12
CA ASP A 37 -60.18 -9.21 5.92
C ASP A 37 -59.45 -7.86 5.94
N SER A 38 -58.55 -7.66 4.98
CA SER A 38 -57.77 -6.44 4.78
C SER A 38 -58.55 -5.34 4.05
N SER A 39 -59.78 -5.62 3.59
CA SER A 39 -60.67 -4.60 3.04
C SER A 39 -61.25 -3.69 4.14
N ALA A 40 -61.90 -2.60 3.72
CA ALA A 40 -62.59 -1.70 4.64
C ALA A 40 -63.83 -2.32 5.33
N ASN A 41 -64.24 -3.53 4.94
CA ASN A 41 -65.51 -4.14 5.34
C ASN A 41 -65.40 -5.09 6.54
N ASN A 42 -64.19 -5.40 7.02
CA ASN A 42 -63.94 -6.24 8.22
C ASN A 42 -64.65 -7.61 8.21
N ARG A 43 -64.71 -8.27 7.05
CA ARG A 43 -65.35 -9.59 6.86
C ARG A 43 -64.39 -10.72 7.21
N ASN A 44 -63.92 -10.74 8.45
CA ASN A 44 -62.98 -11.77 8.91
C ASN A 44 -63.60 -13.17 8.80
N GLY A 45 -62.80 -14.12 8.34
CA GLY A 45 -63.15 -15.54 8.26
C GLY A 45 -62.70 -16.31 9.50
N THR A 46 -63.38 -17.42 9.79
CA THR A 46 -62.96 -18.40 10.80
C THR A 46 -62.47 -19.66 10.10
N ILE A 47 -61.29 -20.13 10.44
CA ILE A 47 -60.70 -21.37 9.93
C ILE A 47 -61.33 -22.55 10.67
N VAL A 48 -61.86 -23.51 9.92
CA VAL A 48 -62.59 -24.70 10.40
C VAL A 48 -62.03 -25.94 9.69
N GLY A 49 -62.21 -27.12 10.28
CA GLY A 49 -61.75 -28.41 9.72
C GLY A 49 -60.34 -28.80 10.17
N GLY A 50 -59.44 -27.82 10.34
CA GLY A 50 -58.06 -28.09 10.75
C GLY A 50 -56.99 -27.55 9.79
N ALA A 51 -57.38 -26.75 8.78
CA ALA A 51 -56.46 -26.11 7.86
C ALA A 51 -55.29 -25.44 8.59
N ILE A 52 -54.08 -25.64 8.08
CA ILE A 52 -52.84 -25.21 8.72
C ILE A 52 -52.18 -24.09 7.94
N TRP A 53 -51.45 -23.23 8.64
CA TRP A 53 -50.60 -22.21 8.03
C TRP A 53 -49.33 -22.84 7.46
N ASN A 54 -49.01 -22.52 6.21
CA ASN A 54 -47.75 -22.86 5.56
C ASN A 54 -46.96 -21.56 5.33
N THR A 55 -45.73 -21.49 5.83
CA THR A 55 -44.85 -20.31 5.71
C THR A 55 -43.65 -20.55 4.80
N THR A 56 -43.61 -21.70 4.12
CA THR A 56 -42.44 -22.15 3.34
C THR A 56 -42.74 -22.30 1.85
N ASP A 57 -43.94 -22.74 1.50
CA ASP A 57 -44.39 -22.90 0.13
C ASP A 57 -45.46 -21.84 -0.14
N LEU A 58 -45.00 -20.70 -0.67
CA LEU A 58 -45.76 -19.47 -0.81
C LEU A 58 -45.83 -19.06 -2.29
N PRO A 59 -46.96 -18.51 -2.76
CA PRO A 59 -47.07 -17.97 -4.10
C PRO A 59 -46.28 -16.66 -4.26
N ALA A 60 -45.93 -16.34 -5.51
CA ALA A 60 -45.24 -15.12 -5.88
C ALA A 60 -46.21 -13.91 -5.98
N ILE A 61 -46.96 -13.65 -4.91
CA ILE A 61 -47.92 -12.53 -4.85
C ILE A 61 -47.19 -11.19 -5.01
N PRO A 62 -47.68 -10.25 -5.85
CA PRO A 62 -47.08 -8.92 -6.06
C PRO A 62 -46.79 -8.12 -4.78
N SER A 63 -47.67 -8.18 -3.79
CA SER A 63 -47.52 -7.50 -2.50
C SER A 63 -46.63 -8.25 -1.50
N GLY A 64 -46.10 -9.41 -1.89
CA GLY A 64 -45.53 -10.41 -1.00
C GLY A 64 -46.60 -11.25 -0.29
N SER A 65 -46.16 -12.38 0.25
CA SER A 65 -46.91 -13.24 1.17
C SER A 65 -45.96 -13.79 2.24
N SER A 66 -46.47 -13.95 3.44
CA SER A 66 -45.75 -14.44 4.62
C SER A 66 -46.30 -15.77 5.13
N ALA A 67 -47.51 -16.13 4.73
CA ALA A 67 -48.13 -17.43 4.95
C ALA A 67 -49.20 -17.69 3.89
N ALA A 68 -49.54 -18.96 3.69
CA ALA A 68 -50.70 -19.39 2.93
C ALA A 68 -51.48 -20.44 3.76
N LEU A 69 -52.77 -20.61 3.49
CA LEU A 69 -53.55 -21.67 4.13
C LEU A 69 -53.47 -22.96 3.33
N GLN A 70 -53.11 -24.05 4.02
CA GLN A 70 -53.03 -25.40 3.48
C GLN A 70 -54.24 -26.22 3.94
N PHE A 71 -54.99 -26.71 2.97
CA PHE A 71 -56.21 -27.50 3.14
C PHE A 71 -55.93 -28.98 2.82
N ASP A 72 -56.57 -29.89 3.55
CA ASP A 72 -56.34 -31.34 3.49
C ASP A 72 -57.28 -32.11 2.54
N GLY A 73 -58.28 -31.44 1.96
CA GLY A 73 -59.24 -32.05 1.05
C GLY A 73 -60.41 -32.79 1.71
N VAL A 74 -60.51 -32.79 3.04
CA VAL A 74 -61.49 -33.57 3.82
C VAL A 74 -62.61 -32.70 4.35
N ASP A 75 -62.33 -31.72 5.20
CA ASP A 75 -63.35 -30.82 5.81
C ASP A 75 -62.84 -29.39 6.11
N ASP A 76 -61.63 -29.08 5.66
CA ASP A 76 -61.01 -27.76 5.80
C ASP A 76 -61.74 -26.67 5.01
N GLN A 77 -62.07 -25.57 5.68
CA GLN A 77 -62.69 -24.39 5.07
C GLN A 77 -62.47 -23.12 5.90
N VAL A 78 -62.65 -21.96 5.27
CA VAL A 78 -62.79 -20.69 5.97
C VAL A 78 -64.25 -20.23 5.86
N ASP A 79 -64.92 -20.06 7.01
CA ASP A 79 -66.30 -19.58 7.10
C ASP A 79 -66.35 -18.07 7.36
N ILE A 80 -66.95 -17.30 6.44
CA ILE A 80 -67.07 -15.85 6.56
C ILE A 80 -68.48 -15.53 7.09
N VAL A 81 -68.67 -15.74 8.39
CA VAL A 81 -69.98 -15.69 9.04
C VAL A 81 -70.67 -14.34 8.81
N GLY A 82 -71.89 -14.39 8.29
CA GLY A 82 -72.74 -13.22 8.04
C GLY A 82 -72.53 -12.53 6.69
N TYR A 83 -71.49 -12.86 5.92
CA TYR A 83 -71.30 -12.32 4.58
C TYR A 83 -71.87 -13.26 3.51
N LYS A 84 -72.94 -12.83 2.83
CA LYS A 84 -73.67 -13.64 1.83
C LYS A 84 -73.10 -13.57 0.41
N GLY A 85 -71.89 -13.03 0.25
CA GLY A 85 -71.29 -12.77 -1.04
C GLY A 85 -72.04 -11.68 -1.80
N ILE A 86 -71.67 -11.48 -3.07
CA ILE A 86 -72.45 -10.65 -3.98
C ILE A 86 -73.65 -11.47 -4.43
N SER A 87 -74.85 -11.04 -4.05
CA SER A 87 -76.10 -11.75 -4.34
C SER A 87 -76.80 -11.19 -5.58
N GLY A 88 -77.79 -11.92 -6.08
CA GLY A 88 -78.55 -11.56 -7.27
C GLY A 88 -77.67 -11.50 -8.52
N THR A 89 -77.85 -10.42 -9.28
CA THR A 89 -77.25 -10.18 -10.60
C THR A 89 -76.19 -9.07 -10.57
N GLY A 90 -75.63 -8.73 -9.40
CA GLY A 90 -74.59 -7.70 -9.30
C GLY A 90 -73.28 -8.10 -9.98
N ASP A 91 -72.54 -7.16 -10.52
CA ASP A 91 -71.22 -7.42 -11.11
C ASP A 91 -70.28 -7.98 -10.04
N ARG A 92 -69.30 -8.79 -10.46
CA ARG A 92 -68.32 -9.33 -9.51
C ARG A 92 -67.04 -9.81 -10.14
N THR A 93 -65.96 -9.68 -9.37
CA THR A 93 -64.68 -10.33 -9.65
C THR A 93 -64.22 -11.10 -8.44
N ILE A 94 -63.68 -12.28 -8.67
CA ILE A 94 -63.06 -13.12 -7.64
C ILE A 94 -61.69 -13.52 -8.15
N SER A 95 -60.67 -13.33 -7.32
CA SER A 95 -59.32 -13.84 -7.59
C SER A 95 -58.76 -14.56 -6.37
N ALA A 96 -57.85 -15.50 -6.62
CA ALA A 96 -57.11 -16.22 -5.60
C ALA A 96 -55.81 -16.75 -6.18
N TRP A 97 -54.79 -16.90 -5.34
CA TRP A 97 -53.67 -17.79 -5.63
C TRP A 97 -54.02 -19.18 -5.11
N ILE A 98 -53.83 -20.19 -5.95
CA ILE A 98 -54.14 -21.58 -5.62
C ILE A 98 -52.98 -22.49 -6.00
N ARG A 99 -52.83 -23.59 -5.26
CA ARG A 99 -51.93 -24.68 -5.60
C ARG A 99 -52.57 -26.00 -5.22
N SER A 100 -52.76 -26.92 -6.16
CA SER A 100 -53.30 -28.24 -5.81
C SER A 100 -52.29 -29.05 -4.98
N GLY A 101 -52.77 -29.83 -4.00
CA GLY A 101 -51.90 -30.67 -3.17
C GLY A 101 -51.24 -31.81 -3.94
N THR A 102 -51.80 -32.18 -5.10
CA THR A 102 -51.27 -33.19 -6.01
C THR A 102 -51.38 -32.72 -7.46
N ASN A 103 -50.47 -33.19 -8.31
CA ASN A 103 -50.57 -33.04 -9.76
C ASN A 103 -51.58 -34.07 -10.28
N SER A 104 -52.84 -33.67 -10.41
CA SER A 104 -53.95 -34.54 -10.77
C SER A 104 -55.09 -33.75 -11.38
N THR A 105 -55.49 -34.10 -12.60
CA THR A 105 -56.67 -33.51 -13.27
C THR A 105 -57.99 -34.13 -12.80
N LEU A 106 -57.94 -35.06 -11.83
CA LEU A 106 -59.10 -35.69 -11.21
C LEU A 106 -59.60 -34.94 -9.96
N LEU A 107 -59.21 -33.67 -9.81
CA LEU A 107 -59.63 -32.79 -8.74
C LEU A 107 -60.88 -31.98 -9.11
N ASN A 108 -61.98 -32.19 -8.38
CA ASN A 108 -63.20 -31.39 -8.48
C ASN A 108 -63.39 -30.65 -7.15
N LYS A 109 -62.71 -29.51 -6.99
CA LYS A 109 -62.48 -28.90 -5.67
C LYS A 109 -62.83 -27.41 -5.66
N GLY A 110 -63.59 -26.97 -4.66
CA GLY A 110 -64.06 -25.59 -4.50
C GLY A 110 -62.96 -24.65 -4.04
N ILE A 111 -62.89 -23.46 -4.64
CA ILE A 111 -61.97 -22.38 -4.23
C ILE A 111 -62.77 -21.39 -3.37
N VAL A 112 -63.87 -20.86 -3.90
CA VAL A 112 -64.81 -19.96 -3.19
C VAL A 112 -66.26 -20.27 -3.59
N SER A 113 -67.19 -20.29 -2.62
CA SER A 113 -68.61 -20.50 -2.89
C SER A 113 -69.55 -19.72 -1.95
N TRP A 114 -70.77 -19.43 -2.44
CA TRP A 114 -71.89 -18.87 -1.65
C TRP A 114 -73.24 -19.05 -2.36
N GLY A 115 -74.34 -18.72 -1.67
CA GLY A 115 -75.70 -18.84 -2.19
C GLY A 115 -76.44 -20.10 -1.73
N THR A 116 -77.08 -20.82 -2.65
CA THR A 116 -77.68 -22.13 -2.35
C THR A 116 -77.57 -23.06 -3.55
N ASN A 117 -77.53 -24.38 -3.32
CA ASN A 117 -77.39 -25.38 -4.37
C ASN A 117 -78.71 -25.65 -5.12
N LEU A 118 -79.35 -24.59 -5.59
CA LEU A 118 -80.52 -24.59 -6.46
C LEU A 118 -80.18 -23.85 -7.75
N GLY A 119 -80.89 -24.19 -8.83
CA GLY A 119 -80.69 -23.54 -10.13
C GLY A 119 -80.71 -22.02 -10.05
N THR A 120 -79.82 -21.37 -10.80
CA THR A 120 -79.54 -19.91 -10.82
C THR A 120 -78.99 -19.30 -9.52
N GLN A 121 -79.17 -19.96 -8.39
CA GLN A 121 -78.99 -19.39 -7.05
C GLN A 121 -77.66 -19.73 -6.40
N LYS A 122 -76.83 -20.54 -7.07
CA LYS A 122 -75.50 -20.91 -6.62
C LYS A 122 -74.46 -19.94 -7.16
N TRP A 123 -73.39 -19.73 -6.41
CA TRP A 123 -72.12 -19.30 -6.97
C TRP A 123 -71.02 -20.23 -6.48
N THR A 124 -70.25 -20.79 -7.40
CA THR A 124 -69.09 -21.62 -7.07
C THR A 124 -68.00 -21.40 -8.08
N PHE A 125 -66.82 -20.98 -7.61
CA PHE A 125 -65.57 -20.95 -8.36
C PHE A 125 -64.70 -22.12 -7.91
N ARG A 126 -64.30 -22.98 -8.85
CA ARG A 126 -63.67 -24.27 -8.54
C ARG A 126 -62.79 -24.79 -9.67
N VAL A 127 -62.02 -25.83 -9.40
CA VAL A 127 -61.46 -26.72 -10.44
C VAL A 127 -62.42 -27.88 -10.74
N GLN A 128 -62.35 -28.45 -11.95
CA GLN A 128 -63.35 -29.40 -12.44
C GLN A 128 -62.73 -30.64 -13.12
N THR A 129 -63.47 -31.75 -13.23
CA THR A 129 -62.93 -33.02 -13.77
C THR A 129 -63.70 -33.64 -14.96
N GLN A 130 -64.92 -33.19 -15.26
CA GLN A 130 -65.86 -33.92 -16.12
C GLN A 130 -66.42 -33.11 -17.30
N ASN A 131 -66.58 -31.80 -17.18
CA ASN A 131 -67.16 -30.94 -18.22
C ASN A 131 -66.09 -30.00 -18.77
N GLY A 132 -65.64 -30.22 -20.00
CA GLY A 132 -64.53 -29.46 -20.59
C GLY A 132 -63.17 -30.01 -20.13
N THR A 133 -62.15 -29.16 -20.09
CA THR A 133 -60.76 -29.56 -19.76
C THR A 133 -60.61 -29.96 -18.29
N PRO A 134 -60.35 -31.24 -17.96
CA PRO A 134 -60.14 -31.67 -16.57
C PRO A 134 -58.93 -30.98 -15.94
N GLY A 135 -59.08 -30.49 -14.71
CA GLY A 135 -58.08 -29.68 -14.00
C GLY A 135 -58.16 -28.17 -14.28
N ALA A 136 -59.04 -27.72 -15.18
CA ALA A 136 -59.25 -26.29 -15.42
C ALA A 136 -60.22 -25.64 -14.44
N ILE A 137 -60.13 -24.31 -14.34
CA ILE A 137 -61.06 -23.51 -13.54
C ILE A 137 -62.46 -23.45 -14.17
N ARG A 138 -63.47 -23.32 -13.30
CA ARG A 138 -64.89 -23.32 -13.63
C ARG A 138 -65.66 -22.41 -12.70
N ILE A 139 -66.63 -21.69 -13.27
CA ILE A 139 -67.72 -21.09 -12.51
C ILE A 139 -69.05 -21.82 -12.78
N GLU A 140 -69.92 -21.87 -11.78
CA GLU A 140 -71.18 -22.61 -11.85
C GLU A 140 -72.29 -21.94 -11.01
N ALA A 141 -73.49 -21.84 -11.60
CA ALA A 141 -74.69 -21.30 -10.95
C ALA A 141 -75.80 -22.35 -10.69
N ASN A 142 -75.45 -23.64 -10.81
CA ASN A 142 -76.35 -24.80 -10.81
C ASN A 142 -77.35 -24.74 -11.98
N GLY A 143 -77.40 -25.81 -12.78
CA GLY A 143 -78.14 -25.84 -14.06
C GLY A 143 -77.37 -25.21 -15.23
N GLY A 144 -76.25 -24.54 -14.98
CA GLY A 144 -75.32 -24.04 -15.99
C GLY A 144 -73.95 -23.70 -15.40
N PHE A 145 -72.94 -23.66 -16.28
CA PHE A 145 -71.53 -23.52 -15.95
C PHE A 145 -70.71 -22.98 -17.12
N PHE A 146 -69.54 -22.44 -16.80
CA PHE A 146 -68.55 -21.96 -17.76
C PHE A 146 -67.15 -22.47 -17.35
N VAL A 147 -66.42 -23.07 -18.29
CA VAL A 147 -65.15 -23.78 -18.01
C VAL A 147 -64.02 -23.23 -18.87
N GLY A 148 -62.89 -22.99 -18.21
CA GLY A 148 -61.65 -22.54 -18.82
C GLY A 148 -60.96 -23.61 -19.68
N ASN A 149 -59.74 -23.31 -20.10
CA ASN A 149 -58.94 -24.17 -20.96
C ASN A 149 -57.67 -24.65 -20.26
N THR A 150 -57.07 -23.81 -19.44
CA THR A 150 -55.77 -24.08 -18.80
C THR A 150 -55.93 -24.98 -17.58
N VAL A 151 -55.10 -26.02 -17.50
CA VAL A 151 -55.03 -26.92 -16.34
C VAL A 151 -54.21 -26.23 -15.25
N VAL A 152 -54.77 -26.11 -14.05
CA VAL A 152 -54.15 -25.45 -12.87
C VAL A 152 -53.96 -26.40 -11.69
N THR A 153 -54.09 -27.70 -11.94
CA THR A 153 -54.01 -28.77 -10.93
C THR A 153 -52.73 -29.59 -11.10
N ASP A 154 -51.61 -28.91 -11.32
CA ASP A 154 -50.30 -29.49 -11.61
C ASP A 154 -49.32 -29.44 -10.41
N ALA A 155 -49.83 -29.03 -9.24
CA ALA A 155 -49.11 -28.80 -7.99
C ALA A 155 -48.22 -27.54 -7.95
N GLU A 156 -48.35 -26.63 -8.92
CA GLU A 156 -47.73 -25.31 -8.89
C GLU A 156 -48.73 -24.22 -8.47
N TRP A 157 -48.19 -23.08 -8.00
CA TRP A 157 -49.01 -21.92 -7.65
C TRP A 157 -49.49 -21.20 -8.92
N HIS A 158 -50.80 -21.00 -9.03
CA HIS A 158 -51.43 -20.23 -10.10
C HIS A 158 -52.28 -19.12 -9.53
N HIS A 159 -52.23 -17.95 -10.15
CA HIS A 159 -53.23 -16.92 -9.93
C HIS A 159 -54.44 -17.22 -10.80
N VAL A 160 -55.61 -17.41 -10.19
CA VAL A 160 -56.85 -17.68 -10.92
C VAL A 160 -57.88 -16.60 -10.64
N ALA A 161 -58.59 -16.17 -11.68
CA ALA A 161 -59.64 -15.18 -11.52
C ALA A 161 -60.84 -15.42 -12.44
N VAL A 162 -61.98 -14.89 -12.00
CA VAL A 162 -63.19 -14.74 -12.80
C VAL A 162 -63.69 -13.31 -12.70
N THR A 163 -64.00 -12.70 -13.84
CA THR A 163 -64.74 -11.44 -13.92
C THR A 163 -66.11 -11.73 -14.52
N TRP A 164 -67.18 -11.21 -13.94
CA TRP A 164 -68.53 -11.37 -14.45
C TRP A 164 -69.25 -10.03 -14.40
N ALA A 165 -69.59 -9.52 -15.58
CA ALA A 165 -70.32 -8.27 -15.75
C ALA A 165 -71.75 -8.58 -16.18
N ASN A 166 -72.73 -7.96 -15.54
CA ASN A 166 -74.12 -8.04 -15.96
C ASN A 166 -74.37 -7.03 -17.09
N ASP A 167 -74.41 -7.52 -18.31
CA ASP A 167 -74.68 -6.71 -19.51
C ASP A 167 -76.18 -6.42 -19.74
N GLY A 168 -77.04 -6.81 -18.79
CA GLY A 168 -78.50 -6.77 -18.89
C GLY A 168 -79.13 -8.13 -19.16
N THR A 169 -78.34 -9.16 -19.46
CA THR A 169 -78.76 -10.55 -19.65
C THR A 169 -77.94 -11.50 -18.76
N PRO A 170 -78.15 -11.49 -17.43
CA PRO A 170 -77.22 -12.09 -16.47
C PRO A 170 -77.12 -13.61 -16.65
N ASP A 171 -76.18 -14.09 -17.44
CA ASP A 171 -75.94 -15.49 -17.76
C ASP A 171 -74.55 -15.91 -17.30
N VAL A 172 -74.42 -17.17 -16.89
CA VAL A 172 -73.14 -17.76 -16.51
C VAL A 172 -72.08 -17.67 -17.62
N LEU A 173 -72.50 -17.56 -18.87
CA LEU A 173 -71.62 -17.40 -20.03
C LEU A 173 -70.98 -16.01 -20.16
N ASP A 174 -71.47 -15.00 -19.43
CA ASP A 174 -70.89 -13.64 -19.45
C ASP A 174 -69.58 -13.56 -18.66
N ALA A 175 -69.17 -14.66 -18.03
CA ALA A 175 -67.93 -14.75 -17.29
C ALA A 175 -66.71 -14.73 -18.24
N LYS A 176 -65.64 -14.08 -17.80
CA LYS A 176 -64.30 -14.24 -18.33
C LYS A 176 -63.43 -14.90 -17.28
N LEU A 177 -62.69 -15.92 -17.66
CA LEU A 177 -61.80 -16.68 -16.80
C LEU A 177 -60.35 -16.33 -17.13
N TYR A 178 -59.51 -16.24 -16.10
CA TYR A 178 -58.11 -15.87 -16.23
C TYR A 178 -57.24 -16.82 -15.42
N VAL A 179 -56.09 -17.18 -15.98
CA VAL A 179 -55.02 -17.94 -15.32
C VAL A 179 -53.71 -17.18 -15.49
N ASP A 180 -53.00 -16.98 -14.39
CA ASP A 180 -51.73 -16.27 -14.29
C ASP A 180 -51.77 -14.87 -14.92
N GLY A 181 -52.92 -14.20 -14.77
CA GLY A 181 -53.16 -12.84 -15.24
C GLY A 181 -53.57 -12.74 -16.71
N VAL A 182 -53.58 -13.87 -17.43
CA VAL A 182 -53.90 -13.96 -18.86
C VAL A 182 -55.33 -14.47 -19.05
N LEU A 183 -56.04 -13.93 -20.05
CA LEU A 183 -57.38 -14.39 -20.41
C LEU A 183 -57.33 -15.85 -20.88
N ASP A 184 -58.02 -16.72 -20.15
CA ASP A 184 -58.08 -18.16 -20.40
C ASP A 184 -59.34 -18.56 -21.20
N ALA A 185 -60.49 -17.98 -20.88
CA ALA A 185 -61.73 -18.25 -21.61
C ALA A 185 -62.72 -17.08 -21.58
N GLU A 186 -63.36 -16.83 -22.73
CA GLU A 186 -64.45 -15.86 -22.91
C GLU A 186 -65.46 -16.40 -23.92
N PHE A 187 -66.77 -16.36 -23.59
CA PHE A 187 -67.80 -16.86 -24.49
C PHE A 187 -67.86 -16.05 -25.79
N GLY A 188 -67.85 -16.74 -26.93
CA GLY A 188 -67.89 -16.10 -28.25
C GLY A 188 -66.56 -15.53 -28.75
N ASN A 189 -65.48 -15.57 -27.94
CA ASN A 189 -64.14 -15.22 -28.37
C ASN A 189 -63.50 -16.39 -29.16
N VAL A 190 -62.89 -16.09 -30.31
CA VAL A 190 -62.29 -17.11 -31.21
C VAL A 190 -60.90 -17.53 -30.75
N ASP A 191 -60.15 -16.62 -30.13
CA ASP A 191 -58.76 -16.87 -29.74
C ASP A 191 -58.67 -17.63 -28.40
N THR A 192 -59.64 -17.43 -27.52
CA THR A 192 -59.73 -18.09 -26.20
C THR A 192 -61.16 -18.63 -25.92
N PRO A 193 -61.70 -19.53 -26.75
CA PRO A 193 -63.05 -20.09 -26.56
C PRO A 193 -63.09 -21.03 -25.35
N PRO A 194 -64.20 -21.14 -24.60
CA PRO A 194 -64.32 -22.08 -23.49
C PRO A 194 -64.30 -23.55 -23.95
N SER A 195 -63.72 -24.44 -23.13
CA SER A 195 -63.66 -25.89 -23.42
C SER A 195 -65.00 -26.61 -23.26
N SER A 196 -65.88 -26.08 -22.40
CA SER A 196 -67.29 -26.46 -22.33
C SER A 196 -68.11 -25.40 -21.62
N SER A 197 -69.39 -25.27 -21.96
CA SER A 197 -70.28 -24.36 -21.26
C SER A 197 -71.74 -24.79 -21.37
N GLN A 198 -72.54 -24.42 -20.38
CA GLN A 198 -73.98 -24.59 -20.36
C GLN A 198 -74.59 -23.30 -19.79
N SER A 199 -75.41 -22.62 -20.61
CA SER A 199 -76.08 -21.38 -20.21
C SER A 199 -77.07 -21.61 -19.06
N VAL A 200 -77.08 -20.64 -18.15
CA VAL A 200 -78.13 -20.47 -17.15
C VAL A 200 -78.08 -19.02 -16.66
N ALA A 201 -79.23 -18.44 -16.37
CA ALA A 201 -79.27 -17.13 -15.73
C ALA A 201 -78.64 -17.20 -14.32
N ILE A 202 -77.88 -16.17 -13.94
CA ILE A 202 -77.36 -15.99 -12.59
C ILE A 202 -78.33 -15.11 -11.79
N ASN A 203 -78.78 -15.60 -10.65
CA ASN A 203 -79.51 -14.83 -9.64
C ASN A 203 -79.19 -15.43 -8.28
N THR A 204 -77.95 -15.20 -7.81
CA THR A 204 -77.38 -15.88 -6.65
C THR A 204 -78.19 -15.57 -5.39
N ALA A 205 -78.56 -16.59 -4.61
CA ALA A 205 -79.36 -16.36 -3.41
C ALA A 205 -78.54 -15.70 -2.29
N SER A 206 -79.18 -14.85 -1.48
CA SER A 206 -78.58 -14.30 -0.27
C SER A 206 -78.87 -15.19 0.96
N ILE A 207 -78.42 -16.46 0.93
CA ILE A 207 -78.74 -17.46 1.96
C ILE A 207 -77.49 -17.97 2.70
N ALA A 208 -76.62 -18.75 2.05
CA ALA A 208 -75.40 -19.24 2.67
C ALA A 208 -74.33 -18.15 2.71
N ASP A 209 -73.49 -18.22 3.74
CA ASP A 209 -72.29 -17.38 3.85
C ASP A 209 -71.25 -17.75 2.78
N VAL A 210 -70.34 -16.82 2.51
CA VAL A 210 -69.13 -17.09 1.73
C VAL A 210 -68.28 -18.10 2.48
N ARG A 211 -67.76 -19.06 1.71
CA ARG A 211 -66.77 -20.03 2.16
C ARG A 211 -65.61 -20.11 1.19
N ILE A 212 -64.41 -20.26 1.74
CA ILE A 212 -63.17 -20.51 0.99
C ILE A 212 -62.72 -21.94 1.29
N GLY A 213 -62.30 -22.67 0.25
CA GLY A 213 -61.90 -24.07 0.35
C GLY A 213 -63.06 -25.08 0.35
N ASP A 214 -64.32 -24.61 0.32
CA ASP A 214 -65.53 -25.44 0.34
C ASP A 214 -66.35 -25.35 -0.96
N ASN A 215 -67.18 -26.35 -1.17
CA ASN A 215 -68.24 -26.37 -2.16
C ASN A 215 -69.51 -26.95 -1.51
N PHE A 216 -70.68 -26.72 -2.11
CA PHE A 216 -71.96 -27.30 -1.72
C PHE A 216 -72.05 -28.85 -1.75
N GLN A 217 -70.92 -29.55 -1.88
CA GLN A 217 -70.80 -31.00 -1.88
C GLN A 217 -69.59 -31.40 -1.02
N THR A 218 -69.81 -32.26 -0.03
CA THR A 218 -68.82 -32.65 1.00
C THR A 218 -67.60 -33.42 0.48
N THR A 219 -67.55 -33.74 -0.81
CA THR A 219 -66.41 -34.43 -1.45
C THR A 219 -65.54 -33.48 -2.27
N HIS A 220 -65.90 -32.21 -2.34
CA HIS A 220 -65.28 -31.20 -3.20
C HIS A 220 -64.50 -30.15 -2.41
N ASN A 221 -64.04 -30.50 -1.21
CA ASN A 221 -63.23 -29.61 -0.36
C ASN A 221 -61.82 -29.48 -0.92
N TRP A 222 -61.27 -28.27 -0.89
CA TRP A 222 -59.95 -27.97 -1.44
C TRP A 222 -58.86 -28.81 -0.79
N GLU A 223 -57.94 -29.30 -1.62
CA GLU A 223 -56.74 -30.01 -1.18
C GLU A 223 -55.55 -29.28 -1.79
N GLY A 224 -54.75 -28.61 -0.97
CA GLY A 224 -53.68 -27.74 -1.46
C GLY A 224 -53.60 -26.39 -0.75
N GLY A 225 -52.78 -25.50 -1.29
CA GLY A 225 -52.62 -24.13 -0.81
C GLY A 225 -53.67 -23.19 -1.41
N ILE A 226 -54.15 -22.23 -0.63
CA ILE A 226 -54.86 -21.03 -1.10
C ILE A 226 -54.24 -19.81 -0.43
N ASP A 227 -54.03 -18.77 -1.21
CA ASP A 227 -53.53 -17.47 -0.77
C ASP A 227 -54.30 -16.32 -1.43
N ASP A 228 -54.30 -15.15 -0.79
CA ASP A 228 -54.61 -13.85 -1.39
C ASP A 228 -55.97 -13.76 -2.12
N VAL A 229 -57.01 -14.25 -1.46
CA VAL A 229 -58.38 -14.33 -1.98
C VAL A 229 -59.04 -12.95 -1.95
N ARG A 230 -59.57 -12.49 -3.08
CA ARG A 230 -60.25 -11.19 -3.22
C ARG A 230 -61.63 -11.32 -3.83
N ILE A 231 -62.54 -10.44 -3.40
CA ILE A 231 -63.87 -10.26 -3.98
C ILE A 231 -64.11 -8.76 -4.23
N TYR A 232 -64.45 -8.42 -5.47
CA TYR A 232 -64.84 -7.08 -5.92
C TYR A 232 -66.31 -7.09 -6.36
N ASP A 233 -67.05 -6.01 -6.14
CA ASP A 233 -68.44 -5.82 -6.60
C ASP A 233 -68.55 -5.21 -8.00
N GLU A 234 -67.46 -5.28 -8.75
CA GLU A 234 -67.36 -4.90 -10.15
C GLU A 234 -66.63 -5.99 -10.96
N ALA A 235 -66.83 -5.98 -12.27
CA ALA A 235 -66.01 -6.75 -13.20
C ALA A 235 -64.71 -5.98 -13.51
N LEU A 236 -63.57 -6.46 -13.01
CA LEU A 236 -62.26 -5.89 -13.29
C LEU A 236 -61.90 -6.07 -14.77
N ASP A 237 -61.13 -5.13 -15.31
CA ASP A 237 -60.55 -5.28 -16.64
C ASP A 237 -59.32 -6.19 -16.63
N ALA A 238 -58.85 -6.59 -17.82
CA ALA A 238 -57.73 -7.51 -17.97
C ALA A 238 -56.41 -6.96 -17.37
N ASN A 239 -56.19 -5.64 -17.38
CA ASN A 239 -54.99 -5.05 -16.81
C ASN A 239 -55.00 -5.13 -15.28
N ALA A 240 -56.15 -4.86 -14.67
CA ALA A 240 -56.34 -5.02 -13.23
C ALA A 240 -56.18 -6.48 -12.81
N ILE A 241 -56.65 -7.45 -13.61
CA ILE A 241 -56.42 -8.88 -13.35
C ILE A 241 -54.94 -9.25 -13.48
N ALA A 242 -54.26 -8.78 -14.52
CA ALA A 242 -52.83 -9.02 -14.71
C ALA A 242 -52.02 -8.49 -13.50
N ALA A 243 -52.32 -7.28 -13.01
CA ALA A 243 -51.65 -6.69 -11.86
C ALA A 243 -51.82 -7.48 -10.54
N LEU A 244 -52.85 -8.33 -10.43
CA LEU A 244 -53.02 -9.24 -9.28
C LEU A 244 -52.20 -10.53 -9.41
N ALA A 245 -51.82 -10.90 -10.64
CA ALA A 245 -51.13 -12.14 -10.98
C ALA A 245 -49.61 -11.99 -11.12
N ILE A 246 -49.16 -10.84 -11.63
CA ILE A 246 -47.75 -10.55 -11.89
C ILE A 246 -47.35 -9.27 -11.16
N GLY A 247 -46.25 -9.32 -10.39
CA GLY A 247 -45.72 -8.14 -9.70
C GLY A 247 -45.15 -7.12 -10.68
N THR A 248 -44.91 -5.89 -10.22
CA THR A 248 -44.13 -4.92 -11.00
C THR A 248 -42.72 -5.46 -11.26
N PRO A 249 -42.05 -5.16 -12.40
CA PRO A 249 -40.66 -5.53 -12.61
C PRO A 249 -39.82 -5.03 -11.44
N ILE A 250 -39.15 -5.93 -10.73
CA ILE A 250 -38.23 -5.53 -9.66
C ILE A 250 -36.84 -5.46 -10.27
N VAL A 251 -36.35 -4.23 -10.38
CA VAL A 251 -34.93 -3.92 -10.58
C VAL A 251 -34.53 -3.04 -9.39
N SER A 252 -33.69 -3.59 -8.52
CA SER A 252 -33.16 -2.91 -7.35
C SER A 252 -31.63 -2.87 -7.39
N ASP A 253 -31.05 -2.02 -6.56
CA ASP A 253 -29.61 -2.02 -6.26
C ASP A 253 -28.70 -1.85 -7.49
N PHE A 254 -29.14 -1.08 -8.49
CA PHE A 254 -28.29 -0.76 -9.64
C PHE A 254 -27.18 0.20 -9.22
N ALA A 255 -25.95 -0.28 -9.22
CA ALA A 255 -24.79 0.43 -8.71
C ALA A 255 -23.56 0.21 -9.59
N ALA A 256 -22.62 1.14 -9.52
CA ALA A 256 -21.30 1.03 -10.10
C ALA A 256 -20.28 0.71 -8.99
N SER A 257 -19.28 -0.11 -9.27
CA SER A 257 -18.19 -0.40 -8.33
C SER A 257 -17.42 0.85 -7.92
N GLU A 258 -17.32 1.81 -8.84
CA GLU A 258 -16.72 3.12 -8.66
C GLU A 258 -17.53 4.16 -9.46
N GLU A 259 -17.88 5.29 -8.84
CA GLU A 259 -18.63 6.37 -9.49
C GLU A 259 -17.73 7.43 -10.13
N VAL A 260 -16.42 7.38 -9.87
CA VAL A 260 -15.43 8.33 -10.41
C VAL A 260 -14.19 7.57 -10.85
N VAL A 261 -13.86 7.64 -12.15
CA VAL A 261 -12.72 6.90 -12.72
C VAL A 261 -11.98 7.68 -13.79
N ALA A 262 -10.72 7.30 -14.06
CA ALA A 262 -10.00 7.77 -15.23
C ALA A 262 -10.60 7.20 -16.52
N GLY A 263 -10.56 7.96 -17.62
CA GLY A 263 -11.09 7.50 -18.92
C GLY A 263 -10.58 6.13 -19.38
N GLY A 264 -11.51 5.24 -19.70
CA GLY A 264 -11.26 3.87 -20.17
C GLY A 264 -11.04 2.84 -19.06
N SER A 265 -11.02 3.26 -17.79
CA SER A 265 -10.90 2.35 -16.65
C SER A 265 -12.11 1.41 -16.58
N PRO A 266 -11.92 0.13 -16.20
CA PRO A 266 -13.02 -0.79 -16.03
C PRO A 266 -13.86 -0.40 -14.81
N VAL A 267 -15.18 -0.37 -14.98
CA VAL A 267 -16.17 -0.21 -13.92
C VAL A 267 -17.15 -1.38 -13.98
N GLU A 268 -17.44 -2.00 -12.85
CA GLU A 268 -18.45 -3.05 -12.77
C GLU A 268 -19.80 -2.44 -12.42
N LEU A 269 -20.77 -2.60 -13.30
CA LEU A 269 -22.17 -2.31 -12.99
C LEU A 269 -22.80 -3.58 -12.42
N SER A 270 -23.52 -3.47 -11.31
CA SER A 270 -24.20 -4.57 -10.65
C SER A 270 -25.64 -4.21 -10.31
N TRP A 271 -26.52 -5.20 -10.22
CA TRP A 271 -27.94 -5.02 -9.92
C TRP A 271 -28.54 -6.28 -9.31
N SER A 272 -29.69 -6.11 -8.66
CA SER A 272 -30.60 -7.20 -8.31
C SER A 272 -31.86 -7.12 -9.17
N SER A 273 -32.27 -8.26 -9.75
CA SER A 273 -33.48 -8.35 -10.56
C SER A 273 -34.26 -9.60 -10.23
N ASP A 274 -35.60 -9.50 -10.24
CA ASP A 274 -36.47 -10.67 -10.09
C ASP A 274 -36.36 -11.57 -11.34
N PRO A 275 -36.14 -12.89 -11.18
CA PRO A 275 -36.00 -13.85 -12.28
C PRO A 275 -37.19 -13.88 -13.26
N GLY A 276 -38.38 -13.47 -12.83
CA GLY A 276 -39.57 -13.42 -13.69
C GLY A 276 -39.64 -12.19 -14.61
N ASN A 277 -38.60 -11.35 -14.71
CA ASN A 277 -38.58 -10.24 -15.66
C ASN A 277 -38.51 -10.80 -17.10
N ASP A 278 -39.37 -10.31 -17.99
CA ASP A 278 -39.42 -10.76 -19.39
C ASP A 278 -38.17 -10.33 -20.18
N ALA A 279 -37.59 -9.19 -19.82
CA ALA A 279 -36.37 -8.65 -20.41
C ALA A 279 -35.66 -7.71 -19.44
N LEU A 280 -34.32 -7.73 -19.48
CA LEU A 280 -33.47 -6.80 -18.74
C LEU A 280 -32.38 -6.24 -19.66
N ALA A 281 -32.27 -4.92 -19.77
CA ALA A 281 -31.28 -4.28 -20.64
C ALA A 281 -30.67 -3.03 -20.00
N ILE A 282 -29.42 -2.75 -20.34
CA ILE A 282 -28.72 -1.51 -19.99
C ILE A 282 -28.49 -0.70 -21.28
N ASP A 283 -28.66 0.61 -21.20
CA ASP A 283 -28.41 1.54 -22.31
C ASP A 283 -26.90 1.76 -22.58
N SER A 284 -26.54 2.88 -23.24
CA SER A 284 -25.15 3.30 -23.43
C SER A 284 -24.23 2.27 -24.12
N GLY A 285 -24.83 1.44 -24.98
CA GLY A 285 -24.12 0.45 -25.78
C GLY A 285 -23.91 -0.91 -25.10
N VAL A 286 -24.46 -1.13 -23.91
CA VAL A 286 -24.35 -2.42 -23.18
C VAL A 286 -25.32 -3.47 -23.74
N GLY A 287 -26.62 -3.17 -23.81
CA GLY A 287 -27.63 -4.06 -24.40
C GLY A 287 -28.28 -5.03 -23.41
N ASP A 288 -28.69 -6.20 -23.90
CA ASP A 288 -29.39 -7.24 -23.11
C ASP A 288 -28.47 -7.83 -22.04
N VAL A 289 -28.95 -7.84 -20.79
CA VAL A 289 -28.25 -8.37 -19.61
C VAL A 289 -29.11 -9.38 -18.85
N SER A 290 -30.12 -9.97 -19.51
CA SER A 290 -31.01 -10.96 -18.92
C SER A 290 -30.23 -12.18 -18.40
N GLY A 291 -30.53 -12.59 -17.17
CA GLY A 291 -29.84 -13.70 -16.49
C GLY A 291 -28.46 -13.36 -15.91
N LEU A 292 -28.00 -12.10 -16.03
CA LEU A 292 -26.80 -11.59 -15.38
C LEU A 292 -27.20 -10.74 -14.16
N SER A 293 -26.26 -10.60 -13.22
CA SER A 293 -26.37 -9.68 -12.07
C SER A 293 -25.29 -8.61 -12.07
N MET A 294 -24.37 -8.65 -13.05
CA MET A 294 -23.25 -7.73 -13.18
C MET A 294 -22.68 -7.72 -14.61
N ILE A 295 -22.05 -6.60 -14.99
CA ILE A 295 -21.29 -6.46 -16.23
C ILE A 295 -20.18 -5.41 -16.08
N THR A 296 -19.05 -5.60 -16.76
CA THR A 296 -17.96 -4.61 -16.81
C THR A 296 -18.11 -3.68 -18.01
N VAL A 297 -17.93 -2.38 -17.79
CA VAL A 297 -17.92 -1.32 -18.81
C VAL A 297 -16.62 -0.49 -18.72
N ASN A 298 -16.24 0.17 -19.81
CA ASN A 298 -15.00 0.97 -19.89
C ASN A 298 -15.30 2.40 -20.42
N PRO A 299 -16.00 3.25 -19.64
CA PRO A 299 -16.42 4.56 -20.13
C PRO A 299 -15.22 5.48 -20.38
N THR A 300 -15.21 6.15 -21.54
CA THR A 300 -14.18 7.14 -21.92
C THR A 300 -14.62 8.59 -21.67
N VAL A 301 -15.90 8.79 -21.37
CA VAL A 301 -16.52 10.07 -21.03
C VAL A 301 -17.56 9.81 -19.93
N THR A 302 -17.92 10.85 -19.16
CA THR A 302 -18.95 10.73 -18.13
C THR A 302 -20.22 10.15 -18.73
N THR A 303 -20.66 9.02 -18.20
CA THR A 303 -21.76 8.23 -18.77
C THR A 303 -22.76 7.88 -17.67
N THR A 304 -24.02 8.20 -17.91
CA THR A 304 -25.14 7.71 -17.11
C THR A 304 -25.64 6.42 -17.75
N TYR A 305 -25.58 5.33 -17.00
CA TYR A 305 -26.16 4.05 -17.40
C TYR A 305 -27.56 3.96 -16.84
N THR A 306 -28.49 3.45 -17.64
CA THR A 306 -29.87 3.16 -17.24
C THR A 306 -30.15 1.68 -17.43
N ILE A 307 -30.44 0.96 -16.34
CA ILE A 307 -30.97 -0.40 -16.42
C ILE A 307 -32.50 -0.34 -16.51
N THR A 308 -33.06 -1.12 -17.42
CA THR A 308 -34.50 -1.20 -17.70
C THR A 308 -34.95 -2.64 -17.59
N GLY A 309 -35.88 -2.92 -16.67
CA GLY A 309 -36.56 -4.21 -16.53
C GLY A 309 -38.01 -4.13 -17.01
N ASN A 310 -38.44 -5.11 -17.80
CA ASN A 310 -39.81 -5.21 -18.28
C ASN A 310 -40.48 -6.50 -17.78
N ARG A 311 -41.76 -6.44 -17.43
CA ARG A 311 -42.59 -7.59 -17.06
C ARG A 311 -44.06 -7.30 -17.38
N GLY A 312 -44.69 -8.13 -18.21
CA GLY A 312 -46.12 -8.05 -18.50
C GLY A 312 -46.60 -6.71 -19.09
N GLY A 313 -45.71 -5.98 -19.76
CA GLY A 313 -45.99 -4.65 -20.31
C GLY A 313 -45.62 -3.48 -19.40
N ASP A 314 -45.29 -3.72 -18.13
CA ASP A 314 -44.75 -2.73 -17.21
C ASP A 314 -43.23 -2.58 -17.35
N THR A 315 -42.72 -1.37 -17.10
CA THR A 315 -41.30 -1.03 -17.18
C THR A 315 -40.84 -0.34 -15.90
N LEU A 316 -39.71 -0.79 -15.34
CA LEU A 316 -39.01 -0.11 -14.25
C LEU A 316 -37.59 0.25 -14.69
N GLN A 317 -37.15 1.46 -14.33
CA GLN A 317 -35.80 1.94 -14.62
C GLN A 317 -35.03 2.35 -13.34
N ARG A 318 -33.72 2.17 -13.40
CA ARG A 318 -32.75 2.69 -12.42
C ARG A 318 -31.54 3.23 -13.17
N GLU A 319 -30.91 4.25 -12.60
CA GLU A 319 -29.77 4.92 -13.22
C GLU A 319 -28.57 4.94 -12.26
N VAL A 320 -27.37 4.86 -12.82
CA VAL A 320 -26.11 5.15 -12.13
C VAL A 320 -25.22 5.97 -13.05
N THR A 321 -24.54 6.98 -12.50
CA THR A 321 -23.65 7.85 -13.28
C THR A 321 -22.21 7.59 -12.91
N VAL A 322 -21.39 7.28 -13.92
CA VAL A 322 -19.94 7.15 -13.77
C VAL A 322 -19.30 8.43 -14.33
N LEU A 323 -18.70 9.22 -13.45
CA LEU A 323 -17.93 10.41 -13.79
C LEU A 323 -16.56 10.01 -14.34
N VAL A 324 -16.19 10.59 -15.47
CA VAL A 324 -14.93 10.30 -16.14
C VAL A 324 -14.20 11.59 -16.47
N ASP A 325 -12.96 11.68 -16.00
CA ASP A 325 -12.02 12.76 -16.33
C ASP A 325 -10.57 12.19 -16.28
N SER A 326 -9.56 13.06 -16.36
CA SER A 326 -8.15 12.68 -16.27
C SER A 326 -7.59 12.80 -14.84
N ALA A 327 -6.72 11.85 -14.49
CA ALA A 327 -5.83 11.98 -13.33
C ALA A 327 -4.91 13.21 -13.47
N PRO A 328 -4.31 13.70 -12.37
CA PRO A 328 -3.47 14.89 -12.41
C PRO A 328 -2.25 14.74 -13.31
N LEU A 329 -1.75 15.84 -13.85
CA LEU A 329 -0.55 15.88 -14.69
C LEU A 329 0.64 16.45 -13.90
N LEU A 330 1.77 15.74 -13.88
CA LEU A 330 3.03 16.21 -13.30
C LEU A 330 4.04 16.57 -14.40
N ASN A 331 4.07 17.84 -14.81
CA ASN A 331 4.95 18.34 -15.86
C ASN A 331 6.43 18.30 -15.44
N SER A 332 6.75 18.66 -14.19
CA SER A 332 8.12 18.68 -13.69
C SER A 332 8.22 18.25 -12.22
N PHE A 333 9.36 17.67 -11.85
CA PHE A 333 9.80 17.46 -10.49
C PHE A 333 11.33 17.41 -10.54
N THR A 334 11.97 18.50 -10.14
CA THR A 334 13.39 18.77 -10.44
C THR A 334 14.10 19.40 -9.26
N ASN A 335 15.37 19.06 -9.10
CA ASN A 335 16.26 19.75 -8.16
C ASN A 335 16.64 21.12 -8.74
N ALA A 336 16.33 22.19 -8.01
CA ALA A 336 16.69 23.57 -8.34
C ALA A 336 17.95 24.05 -7.59
N GLY A 337 18.47 23.26 -6.64
CA GLY A 337 19.75 23.45 -5.98
C GLY A 337 20.86 22.57 -6.58
N SER A 338 21.85 22.20 -5.76
CA SER A 338 22.96 21.34 -6.19
C SER A 338 22.51 19.89 -6.36
N GLU A 339 22.96 19.23 -7.43
CA GLU A 339 22.66 17.82 -7.72
C GLU A 339 23.25 16.84 -6.68
N THR A 340 24.30 17.28 -6.00
CA THR A 340 24.99 16.55 -4.94
C THR A 340 25.16 17.46 -3.72
N ILE A 341 24.80 16.97 -2.53
CA ILE A 341 24.92 17.70 -1.26
C ILE A 341 25.67 16.88 -0.21
N LEU A 342 26.17 17.53 0.84
CA LEU A 342 26.67 16.82 2.02
C LEU A 342 25.51 16.36 2.90
N ALA A 343 25.72 15.31 3.69
CA ALA A 343 24.73 14.79 4.62
C ALA A 343 24.12 15.89 5.50
N GLY A 344 22.80 16.05 5.44
CA GLY A 344 22.04 17.01 6.23
C GLY A 344 22.03 18.45 5.69
N GLN A 345 22.76 18.74 4.61
CA GLN A 345 22.63 20.02 3.91
C GLN A 345 21.28 20.10 3.20
N SER A 346 20.82 21.33 2.94
CA SER A 346 19.54 21.56 2.29
C SER A 346 19.68 21.76 0.78
N THR A 347 18.73 21.27 0.00
CA THR A 347 18.56 21.59 -1.42
C THR A 347 17.11 21.96 -1.73
N ILE A 348 16.92 22.82 -2.72
CA ILE A 348 15.60 23.31 -3.16
C ILE A 348 15.07 22.38 -4.24
N VAL A 349 13.87 21.85 -4.06
CA VAL A 349 13.16 21.03 -5.06
C VAL A 349 11.91 21.76 -5.54
N ARG A 350 11.67 21.73 -6.85
CA ARG A 350 10.54 22.39 -7.53
C ARG A 350 9.73 21.43 -8.37
N TRP A 351 8.44 21.71 -8.54
CA TRP A 351 7.54 20.95 -9.40
C TRP A 351 6.51 21.82 -10.11
N ASP A 352 5.90 21.25 -11.14
CA ASP A 352 4.77 21.83 -11.87
C ASP A 352 3.71 20.73 -12.03
N ALA A 353 2.54 20.98 -11.46
CA ALA A 353 1.40 20.06 -11.40
C ALA A 353 0.14 20.74 -11.95
N PHE A 354 -0.74 19.98 -12.58
CA PHE A 354 -2.01 20.47 -13.08
C PHE A 354 -3.16 19.47 -12.82
N GLY A 355 -4.32 19.97 -12.39
CA GLY A 355 -5.53 19.18 -12.19
C GLY A 355 -5.55 18.35 -10.90
N GLU A 356 -4.59 18.57 -10.01
CA GLU A 356 -4.48 17.95 -8.70
C GLU A 356 -5.42 18.59 -7.66
N VAL A 357 -5.85 17.78 -6.70
CA VAL A 357 -6.53 18.24 -5.48
C VAL A 357 -5.58 18.20 -4.29
N SER A 358 -4.66 17.23 -4.26
CA SER A 358 -3.64 17.11 -3.22
C SER A 358 -2.27 16.73 -3.80
N LEU A 359 -1.21 17.22 -3.18
CA LEU A 359 0.18 16.89 -3.49
C LEU A 359 0.91 16.38 -2.25
N SER A 360 1.77 15.37 -2.41
CA SER A 360 2.68 14.94 -1.35
C SER A 360 4.04 14.52 -1.87
N ILE A 361 5.09 14.70 -1.06
CA ILE A 361 6.44 14.17 -1.32
C ILE A 361 6.77 13.16 -0.24
N ASN A 362 6.99 11.90 -0.61
CA ASN A 362 7.21 10.78 0.32
C ASN A 362 6.16 10.74 1.46
N GLY A 363 4.90 11.09 1.15
CA GLY A 363 3.79 11.13 2.12
C GLY A 363 3.66 12.43 2.92
N THR A 364 4.58 13.39 2.78
CA THR A 364 4.45 14.72 3.39
C THR A 364 3.61 15.63 2.51
N ASP A 365 2.54 16.21 3.04
CA ASP A 365 1.63 17.10 2.29
C ASP A 365 2.34 18.40 1.87
N VAL A 366 2.28 18.69 0.57
CA VAL A 366 2.82 19.91 -0.06
C VAL A 366 1.77 20.61 -0.93
N THR A 367 0.49 20.35 -0.67
CA THR A 367 -0.63 20.91 -1.44
C THR A 367 -0.59 22.45 -1.45
N GLY A 368 -0.74 23.03 -2.64
CA GLY A 368 -0.69 24.48 -2.84
C GLY A 368 0.72 25.09 -2.83
N GLN A 369 1.76 24.26 -2.80
CA GLN A 369 3.15 24.68 -2.92
C GLN A 369 3.72 24.27 -4.28
N GLU A 370 4.76 24.98 -4.73
CA GLU A 370 5.51 24.69 -5.98
C GLU A 370 6.99 24.38 -5.70
N VAL A 371 7.41 24.51 -4.44
CA VAL A 371 8.80 24.42 -4.00
C VAL A 371 8.90 23.96 -2.54
N ILE A 372 9.93 23.18 -2.21
CA ILE A 372 10.27 22.81 -0.82
C ILE A 372 11.79 22.67 -0.65
N ASP A 373 12.26 22.90 0.57
CA ASP A 373 13.63 22.62 0.99
C ASP A 373 13.73 21.21 1.58
N LEU A 374 14.66 20.38 1.08
CA LEU A 374 14.90 19.02 1.54
C LEU A 374 16.32 18.91 2.09
N SER A 375 16.48 18.27 3.26
CA SER A 375 17.78 18.06 3.90
C SER A 375 18.08 16.59 4.18
N PRO A 376 18.22 15.73 3.14
CA PRO A 376 18.50 14.31 3.34
C PRO A 376 19.90 14.09 3.93
N THR A 377 20.04 13.08 4.80
CA THR A 377 21.33 12.65 5.38
C THR A 377 22.01 11.54 4.58
N GLU A 378 21.29 10.90 3.67
CA GLU A 378 21.76 9.84 2.77
C GLU A 378 21.13 10.01 1.39
N THR A 379 21.73 9.40 0.36
CA THR A 379 21.21 9.49 -1.02
C THR A 379 19.76 8.99 -1.05
N THR A 380 18.83 9.88 -1.35
CA THR A 380 17.39 9.62 -1.19
C THR A 380 16.66 9.87 -2.51
N THR A 381 15.82 8.92 -2.90
CA THR A 381 14.83 9.12 -3.96
C THR A 381 13.53 9.65 -3.34
N PHE A 382 13.12 10.82 -3.77
CA PHE A 382 11.84 11.43 -3.43
C PHE A 382 10.82 11.10 -4.51
N THR A 383 9.59 10.81 -4.10
CA THR A 383 8.45 10.57 -4.97
C THR A 383 7.39 11.64 -4.71
N LEU A 384 7.19 12.51 -5.70
CA LEU A 384 6.07 13.45 -5.74
C LEU A 384 4.82 12.70 -6.21
N THR A 385 3.73 12.82 -5.46
CA THR A 385 2.45 12.18 -5.73
C THR A 385 1.37 13.25 -5.84
N ALA A 386 0.68 13.30 -6.99
CA ALA A 386 -0.45 14.17 -7.24
C ALA A 386 -1.73 13.34 -7.36
N THR A 387 -2.78 13.73 -6.64
CA THR A 387 -4.05 12.99 -6.59
C THR A 387 -5.24 13.92 -6.81
N ASN A 388 -6.22 13.46 -7.58
CA ASN A 388 -7.56 14.03 -7.67
C ASN A 388 -8.59 12.89 -7.62
N PRO A 389 -9.92 13.17 -7.65
CA PRO A 389 -10.94 12.13 -7.64
C PRO A 389 -10.86 11.13 -8.81
N PHE A 390 -10.12 11.43 -9.87
CA PHE A 390 -10.01 10.63 -11.08
C PHE A 390 -8.72 9.79 -11.15
N GLY A 391 -7.80 9.94 -10.19
CA GLY A 391 -6.63 9.09 -10.07
C GLY A 391 -5.40 9.77 -9.46
N THR A 392 -4.28 9.06 -9.54
CA THR A 392 -2.99 9.47 -8.96
C THR A 392 -1.87 9.34 -9.98
N THR A 393 -1.01 10.35 -10.05
CA THR A 393 0.22 10.37 -10.87
C THR A 393 1.42 10.59 -9.96
N THR A 394 2.54 9.92 -10.26
CA THR A 394 3.79 10.07 -9.50
C THR A 394 4.96 10.48 -10.39
N LYS A 395 5.95 11.14 -9.80
CA LYS A 395 7.24 11.47 -10.43
C LYS A 395 8.36 11.39 -9.39
N GLU A 396 9.53 10.91 -9.80
CA GLU A 396 10.65 10.68 -8.89
C GLU A 396 11.82 11.62 -9.15
N LEU A 397 12.55 11.94 -8.09
CA LEU A 397 13.78 12.74 -8.10
C LEU A 397 14.76 12.16 -7.08
N THR A 398 15.98 11.82 -7.50
CA THR A 398 17.05 11.37 -6.60
C THR A 398 17.95 12.54 -6.23
N VAL A 399 18.16 12.74 -4.93
CA VAL A 399 19.16 13.68 -4.39
C VAL A 399 20.35 12.87 -3.89
N THR A 400 21.51 13.07 -4.51
CA THR A 400 22.74 12.39 -4.12
C THR A 400 23.35 13.06 -2.90
N VAL A 401 23.63 12.28 -1.87
CA VAL A 401 24.26 12.75 -0.64
C VAL A 401 25.63 12.10 -0.50
N LEU A 402 26.65 12.94 -0.36
CA LEU A 402 28.01 12.52 -0.04
C LEU A 402 28.16 12.38 1.48
N ASP A 403 28.82 11.29 1.87
CA ASP A 403 29.33 11.15 3.23
C ASP A 403 30.56 12.07 3.40
N GLY A 404 30.44 13.02 4.33
CA GLY A 404 31.52 13.95 4.66
C GLY A 404 32.77 13.28 5.21
N SER A 405 32.69 12.02 5.65
CA SER A 405 33.82 11.24 6.19
C SER A 405 34.73 10.64 5.12
N VAL A 406 34.28 10.57 3.86
CA VAL A 406 34.97 9.92 2.76
C VAL A 406 35.83 10.95 2.00
N PRO A 407 37.14 10.71 1.80
CA PRO A 407 38.00 11.68 1.10
C PRO A 407 37.62 11.83 -0.38
N ASP A 408 37.72 13.07 -0.90
CA ASP A 408 37.64 13.36 -2.35
C ASP A 408 38.84 12.78 -3.10
N LEU A 409 39.99 12.85 -2.44
CA LEU A 409 41.24 12.27 -2.91
C LEU A 409 41.93 11.64 -1.71
N GLY A 410 42.20 10.35 -1.80
CA GLY A 410 42.84 9.61 -0.73
C GLY A 410 43.72 8.50 -1.26
N TRP A 411 44.81 8.25 -0.55
CA TRP A 411 45.60 7.04 -0.70
C TRP A 411 45.99 6.52 0.68
N GLU A 412 45.75 5.23 0.87
CA GLU A 412 46.24 4.43 1.97
C GLU A 412 47.16 3.36 1.37
N ALA A 413 48.27 3.03 2.03
CA ALA A 413 49.13 1.93 1.59
C ALA A 413 48.27 0.67 1.34
N ALA A 414 48.34 0.13 0.11
CA ALA A 414 47.38 -0.88 -0.35
C ALA A 414 47.38 -2.12 0.56
N GLY A 415 46.28 -2.30 1.29
CA GLY A 415 45.89 -3.60 1.81
C GLY A 415 45.44 -4.51 0.66
N LEU A 416 45.72 -5.81 0.79
CA LEU A 416 45.09 -6.84 -0.03
C LEU A 416 43.55 -6.72 0.05
N PRO A 417 42.80 -7.22 -0.95
CA PRO A 417 41.34 -7.08 -0.99
C PRO A 417 40.72 -7.89 0.14
N ASP A 418 40.51 -7.25 1.30
CA ASP A 418 39.53 -7.63 2.35
C ASP A 418 39.48 -6.63 3.53
N GLY A 419 39.86 -5.36 3.33
CA GLY A 419 39.53 -4.28 4.30
C GLY A 419 40.16 -4.37 5.69
N ASN A 420 41.16 -5.24 5.89
CA ASN A 420 41.95 -5.32 7.11
C ASN A 420 43.31 -4.63 6.91
N LEU A 421 43.66 -3.66 7.76
CA LEU A 421 45.04 -3.20 7.93
C LEU A 421 45.83 -4.30 8.67
N GLY A 422 46.11 -5.38 7.96
CA GLY A 422 47.04 -6.44 8.35
C GLY A 422 48.45 -6.09 7.88
N GLN A 423 49.33 -5.87 8.86
CA GLN A 423 50.80 -5.97 8.77
C GLN A 423 51.53 -4.97 7.84
N TRP A 424 52.20 -4.00 8.46
CA TRP A 424 53.29 -3.22 7.86
C TRP A 424 54.62 -3.89 8.28
N ASP A 425 55.24 -4.68 7.40
CA ASP A 425 56.55 -5.33 7.62
C ASP A 425 57.68 -4.58 6.90
N PRO A 426 58.63 -3.98 7.63
CA PRO A 426 59.81 -3.41 7.01
C PRO A 426 61.08 -4.21 7.36
N LYS A 427 61.61 -4.98 6.39
CA LYS A 427 62.96 -5.56 6.49
C LYS A 427 63.92 -5.02 5.42
N ILE A 428 64.77 -4.09 5.88
CA ILE A 428 66.16 -3.73 5.53
C ILE A 428 66.55 -3.61 4.04
N ASN A 429 67.00 -2.40 3.66
CA ASN A 429 68.07 -2.24 2.67
C ASN A 429 69.23 -1.35 3.15
N ALA A 430 70.28 -1.24 2.33
CA ALA A 430 71.69 -1.02 2.69
C ALA A 430 72.09 0.36 3.30
N THR A 431 71.15 1.20 3.71
CA THR A 431 71.39 2.38 4.57
C THR A 431 70.66 2.34 5.92
N GLY A 432 69.90 1.28 6.22
CA GLY A 432 69.25 1.09 7.52
C GLY A 432 67.90 1.81 7.71
N ASN A 433 67.27 2.32 6.64
CA ASN A 433 65.93 2.93 6.69
C ASN A 433 64.87 2.02 6.03
N ASN A 434 63.65 2.07 6.56
CA ASN A 434 62.47 1.31 6.12
C ASN A 434 61.75 2.05 4.98
N GLY A 435 62.08 1.75 3.72
CA GLY A 435 61.29 2.19 2.56
C GLY A 435 60.27 1.12 2.16
N ILE A 436 59.01 1.53 1.95
CA ILE A 436 57.86 0.68 1.61
C ILE A 436 58.05 -0.06 0.27
N THR A 437 57.64 -1.34 0.21
CA THR A 437 57.70 -2.23 -0.97
C THR A 437 56.35 -2.29 -1.70
N PHE A 438 56.32 -2.29 -3.05
CA PHE A 438 55.12 -2.48 -3.87
C PHE A 438 55.06 -3.89 -4.48
N VAL A 439 53.86 -4.48 -4.56
CA VAL A 439 53.57 -5.69 -5.35
C VAL A 439 52.68 -5.33 -6.55
N ASN A 440 53.12 -5.67 -7.76
CA ASN A 440 52.31 -5.59 -8.98
C ASN A 440 51.58 -6.94 -9.21
N ASN A 441 50.28 -6.89 -9.54
CA ASN A 441 49.44 -8.03 -9.95
C ASN A 441 49.85 -8.76 -11.27
N THR A 442 51.08 -8.58 -11.79
CA THR A 442 51.57 -9.31 -12.98
C THR A 442 52.99 -9.90 -12.89
N GLY A 443 53.62 -9.97 -11.71
CA GLY A 443 54.74 -10.89 -11.48
C GLY A 443 56.04 -10.65 -12.26
N GLY A 444 56.54 -9.41 -12.35
CA GLY A 444 57.87 -9.08 -12.90
C GLY A 444 58.80 -8.40 -11.89
N GLU A 445 60.11 -8.64 -11.98
CA GLU A 445 61.17 -8.08 -11.11
C GLU A 445 61.68 -6.66 -11.54
N VAL A 446 62.39 -6.01 -10.60
CA VAL A 446 63.35 -4.85 -10.69
C VAL A 446 62.71 -3.43 -10.79
N GLN A 447 63.15 -2.28 -10.23
CA GLN A 447 64.44 -1.67 -9.85
C GLN A 447 64.35 -0.63 -8.70
N SER A 448 65.49 -0.34 -8.05
CA SER A 448 65.68 0.62 -6.95
C SER A 448 66.13 2.02 -7.40
N GLY A 449 65.61 3.08 -6.77
CA GLY A 449 66.29 4.39 -6.66
C GLY A 449 65.37 5.61 -6.80
N THR A 450 65.50 6.55 -5.84
CA THR A 450 64.83 7.88 -5.73
C THR A 450 63.30 7.82 -5.62
N SER A 451 62.73 8.56 -4.66
CA SER A 451 61.29 8.75 -4.46
C SER A 451 60.65 9.47 -5.66
N ASN A 452 60.51 8.75 -6.77
CA ASN A 452 59.73 9.16 -7.93
C ASN A 452 58.40 8.43 -7.89
N PHE A 453 57.32 9.18 -7.66
CA PHE A 453 55.92 8.75 -7.62
C PHE A 453 55.37 8.20 -8.97
N THR A 454 56.23 7.80 -9.90
CA THR A 454 55.87 7.11 -11.15
C THR A 454 55.22 5.72 -10.94
N GLY A 455 55.05 5.27 -9.69
CA GLY A 455 54.51 3.95 -9.33
C GLY A 455 53.12 3.95 -8.66
N VAL A 456 52.47 5.09 -8.44
CA VAL A 456 51.09 5.12 -7.90
C VAL A 456 50.12 4.64 -8.99
N THR A 457 49.53 3.45 -8.83
CA THR A 457 48.72 2.79 -9.87
C THR A 457 47.21 2.86 -9.63
N SER A 458 46.74 3.25 -8.43
CA SER A 458 45.31 3.43 -8.16
C SER A 458 45.05 4.44 -7.04
N TRP A 459 44.13 5.37 -7.28
CA TRP A 459 43.58 6.32 -6.30
C TRP A 459 42.22 5.83 -5.81
N VAL A 460 41.86 6.13 -4.56
CA VAL A 460 40.51 5.91 -4.04
C VAL A 460 39.67 7.16 -4.32
N ASN A 461 38.46 6.98 -4.87
CA ASN A 461 37.42 8.01 -5.05
C ASN A 461 37.72 9.22 -5.95
N SER A 462 38.63 9.16 -6.93
CA SER A 462 38.88 10.26 -7.89
C SER A 462 37.64 10.59 -8.75
N PRO A 463 36.87 11.67 -8.48
CA PRO A 463 35.76 12.06 -9.32
C PRO A 463 36.33 12.93 -10.45
N GLY A 464 36.59 12.35 -11.62
CA GLY A 464 36.80 13.13 -12.85
C GLY A 464 38.06 13.99 -12.97
N TYR A 465 38.97 14.03 -11.99
CA TYR A 465 40.29 14.65 -12.18
C TYR A 465 41.10 13.76 -13.12
N ASN A 466 41.24 14.17 -14.39
CA ASN A 466 41.94 13.42 -15.42
C ASN A 466 43.47 13.51 -15.22
N LEU A 467 43.97 12.85 -14.17
CA LEU A 467 45.38 12.83 -13.74
C LEU A 467 46.29 12.00 -14.66
N SER A 468 45.82 11.59 -15.85
CA SER A 468 46.47 10.57 -16.68
C SER A 468 47.13 11.07 -17.98
N SER A 469 47.05 12.37 -18.31
CA SER A 469 47.32 12.79 -19.70
C SER A 469 48.64 13.49 -20.01
N ASN A 470 49.57 13.70 -19.07
CA ASN A 470 50.91 14.17 -19.41
C ASN A 470 51.98 13.75 -18.38
N PRO A 471 52.99 12.93 -18.72
CA PRO A 471 54.07 12.58 -17.81
C PRO A 471 55.03 13.75 -17.48
N ALA A 472 54.83 14.93 -18.09
CA ALA A 472 55.47 16.18 -17.68
C ALA A 472 54.64 17.02 -16.69
N ASP A 473 53.32 16.77 -16.59
CA ASP A 473 52.42 17.39 -15.60
C ASP A 473 51.97 16.31 -14.63
N SER A 474 52.86 16.00 -13.68
CA SER A 474 52.55 15.11 -12.56
C SER A 474 51.48 15.74 -11.64
N TRP A 475 51.02 15.00 -10.63
CA TRP A 475 50.10 15.41 -9.54
C TRP A 475 50.15 16.89 -9.07
N GLN A 476 51.30 17.54 -9.29
CA GLN A 476 51.59 18.96 -9.29
C GLN A 476 50.52 19.91 -9.89
N ASP A 477 49.84 19.58 -11.00
CA ASP A 477 48.83 20.48 -11.64
C ASP A 477 47.36 20.05 -11.37
N GLY A 478 47.16 18.80 -10.94
CA GLY A 478 45.81 18.22 -10.76
C GLY A 478 45.05 18.73 -9.55
N LEU A 479 45.77 19.20 -8.53
CA LEU A 479 45.19 19.89 -7.37
C LEU A 479 45.06 21.41 -7.58
N GLY A 480 45.68 22.01 -8.60
CA GLY A 480 45.60 23.44 -8.91
C GLY A 480 45.55 24.41 -7.71
N ASP A 481 44.73 25.47 -7.85
CA ASP A 481 44.40 26.48 -6.82
C ASP A 481 43.48 25.96 -5.68
N LEU A 482 43.27 24.64 -5.54
CA LEU A 482 42.19 24.08 -4.69
C LEU A 482 42.28 24.46 -3.21
N ALA A 483 43.46 24.80 -2.71
CA ALA A 483 43.64 25.15 -1.31
C ALA A 483 43.03 26.49 -0.89
N THR A 484 42.63 27.37 -1.81
CA THR A 484 42.54 28.81 -1.48
C THR A 484 41.16 29.43 -1.69
N LYS A 485 40.17 28.67 -2.20
CA LYS A 485 38.84 29.20 -2.57
C LYS A 485 37.64 28.52 -1.90
N ALA A 486 37.86 27.48 -1.10
CA ALA A 486 36.80 26.76 -0.40
C ALA A 486 37.32 26.09 0.88
N ASP A 487 36.39 25.75 1.76
CA ASP A 487 36.64 24.99 2.99
C ASP A 487 37.38 23.67 2.70
N VAL A 488 38.36 23.31 3.51
CA VAL A 488 39.19 22.13 3.27
C VAL A 488 39.63 21.42 4.54
N SER A 489 39.76 20.10 4.48
CA SER A 489 40.49 19.30 5.47
C SER A 489 41.57 18.44 4.82
N TRP A 490 42.70 18.30 5.51
CA TRP A 490 43.83 17.47 5.16
C TRP A 490 44.09 16.48 6.29
N GLU A 491 44.28 15.21 5.96
CA GLU A 491 44.64 14.16 6.93
C GLU A 491 45.93 13.46 6.46
N MET A 492 46.87 13.29 7.39
CA MET A 492 48.15 12.64 7.15
C MET A 492 48.48 11.69 8.29
N VAL A 493 49.16 10.58 8.00
CA VAL A 493 49.83 9.76 9.02
C VAL A 493 51.32 9.73 8.70
N VAL A 494 52.12 10.36 9.56
CA VAL A 494 53.53 10.64 9.28
C VAL A 494 54.42 10.03 10.36
N ARG A 495 55.51 9.38 9.96
CA ARG A 495 56.62 9.02 10.86
C ARG A 495 57.86 9.80 10.44
N PRO A 496 58.33 10.75 11.26
CA PRO A 496 59.49 11.58 10.94
C PRO A 496 60.79 10.81 10.69
N GLY A 497 61.01 9.69 11.38
CA GLY A 497 62.27 8.94 11.38
C GLY A 497 63.31 9.55 12.31
N ASP A 498 63.56 10.85 12.17
CA ASP A 498 64.29 11.69 13.13
C ASP A 498 63.64 13.09 13.23
N PHE A 499 64.14 13.92 14.16
CA PHE A 499 63.72 15.31 14.35
C PHE A 499 64.90 16.25 14.08
N SER A 500 65.47 16.16 12.88
CA SER A 500 66.56 17.06 12.47
C SER A 500 66.24 17.77 11.17
N GLY A 501 66.64 19.03 11.06
CA GLY A 501 66.55 19.77 9.80
C GLY A 501 65.18 20.39 9.55
N THR A 502 64.92 20.79 8.31
CA THR A 502 63.66 21.43 7.91
C THR A 502 63.10 20.74 6.67
N HIS A 503 61.92 20.14 6.83
CA HIS A 503 61.28 19.30 5.84
C HIS A 503 59.89 19.84 5.50
N THR A 504 59.58 19.92 4.21
CA THR A 504 58.20 20.16 3.75
C THR A 504 57.53 18.80 3.56
N LEU A 505 56.56 18.48 4.43
CA LEU A 505 55.81 17.24 4.35
C LEU A 505 54.81 17.31 3.20
N PHE A 506 54.11 18.44 3.07
CA PHE A 506 53.17 18.73 2.00
C PHE A 506 53.12 20.23 1.72
N ASN A 507 52.96 20.63 0.46
CA ASN A 507 52.61 21.99 0.07
C ASN A 507 51.79 22.03 -1.22
N THR A 508 50.94 23.05 -1.36
CA THR A 508 50.19 23.36 -2.59
C THR A 508 49.80 24.84 -2.61
N GLY A 509 49.60 25.44 -3.79
CA GLY A 509 49.17 26.84 -3.93
C GLY A 509 49.97 27.60 -5.00
N GLY A 510 50.21 28.88 -4.78
CA GLY A 510 51.01 29.75 -5.66
C GLY A 510 50.52 31.19 -5.65
N ASN A 511 51.39 32.13 -6.06
CA ASN A 511 51.07 33.55 -6.23
C ASN A 511 50.42 34.22 -5.01
N GLY A 512 50.74 33.72 -3.81
CA GLY A 512 50.35 34.33 -2.54
C GLY A 512 49.20 33.72 -1.79
N ASP A 513 48.71 32.57 -2.25
CA ASP A 513 47.73 31.77 -1.55
C ASP A 513 48.23 30.31 -1.50
N GLY A 514 48.04 29.59 -0.39
CA GLY A 514 48.51 28.20 -0.31
C GLY A 514 48.34 27.52 1.04
N THR A 515 48.64 26.21 1.06
CA THR A 515 48.68 25.39 2.29
C THR A 515 49.99 24.61 2.38
N ALA A 516 50.56 24.51 3.59
CA ALA A 516 51.74 23.68 3.84
C ALA A 516 51.71 22.97 5.20
N PHE A 517 52.38 21.84 5.24
CA PHE A 517 52.86 21.19 6.45
C PHE A 517 54.38 21.18 6.44
N VAL A 518 55.00 21.88 7.40
CA VAL A 518 56.45 22.01 7.51
C VAL A 518 56.90 21.47 8.86
N LEU A 519 57.84 20.52 8.85
CA LEU A 519 58.45 19.97 10.06
C LEU A 519 59.87 20.54 10.20
N THR A 520 60.10 21.35 11.23
CA THR A 520 61.42 21.88 11.60
C THR A 520 61.86 21.26 12.91
N ASP A 521 62.90 20.44 12.86
CA ASP A 521 63.29 19.52 13.93
C ASP A 521 62.06 18.70 14.39
N SER A 522 61.49 19.00 15.57
CA SER A 522 60.25 18.36 16.07
C SER A 522 59.00 19.24 15.95
N THR A 523 59.12 20.48 15.49
CA THR A 523 58.01 21.43 15.38
C THR A 523 57.29 21.29 14.04
N LEU A 524 56.03 20.88 14.08
CA LEU A 524 55.13 20.84 12.93
C LEU A 524 54.35 22.16 12.82
N ASP A 525 54.51 22.85 11.69
CA ASP A 525 53.71 24.00 11.28
C ASP A 525 52.68 23.56 10.25
N PHE A 526 51.39 23.75 10.56
CA PHE A 526 50.35 23.88 9.54
C PHE A 526 50.23 25.34 9.14
N ARG A 527 50.38 25.63 7.85
CA ARG A 527 50.33 26.97 7.29
C ARG A 527 49.21 27.04 6.28
N PHE A 528 48.41 28.10 6.36
CA PHE A 528 47.30 28.38 5.46
C PHE A 528 47.29 29.86 5.10
N GLN A 529 47.18 30.17 3.82
CA GLN A 529 47.23 31.53 3.31
C GLN A 529 46.21 31.73 2.19
N THR A 530 45.43 32.81 2.30
CA THR A 530 44.38 33.20 1.32
C THR A 530 44.64 34.54 0.64
N ALA A 531 45.73 35.22 1.01
CA ALA A 531 46.24 36.41 0.35
C ALA A 531 47.70 36.69 0.78
N ASN A 532 48.45 37.39 -0.08
CA ASN A 532 49.78 37.97 0.18
C ASN A 532 49.78 39.14 1.20
N THR A 533 49.14 38.94 2.35
CA THR A 533 49.05 39.93 3.44
C THR A 533 49.13 39.25 4.80
N ASP A 534 49.66 39.94 5.82
CA ASP A 534 49.70 39.44 7.20
C ASP A 534 48.32 39.03 7.73
N GLU A 535 47.27 39.73 7.27
CA GLU A 535 45.87 39.51 7.68
C GLU A 535 45.27 38.24 7.07
N GLY A 536 45.83 37.71 5.97
CA GLY A 536 45.35 36.52 5.26
C GLY A 536 46.11 35.23 5.60
N ARG A 537 46.93 35.23 6.67
CA ARG A 537 47.83 34.12 7.03
C ARG A 537 47.50 33.49 8.38
N ILE A 538 47.44 32.16 8.41
CA ILE A 538 47.24 31.35 9.62
C ILE A 538 48.39 30.34 9.72
N ILE A 539 49.01 30.28 10.91
CA ILE A 539 50.02 29.28 11.24
C ILE A 539 49.63 28.65 12.57
N ILE A 540 49.55 27.33 12.59
CA ILE A 540 49.35 26.54 13.80
C ILE A 540 50.57 25.65 13.97
N SER A 541 51.34 25.91 15.03
CA SER A 541 52.59 25.19 15.32
C SER A 541 52.42 24.28 16.54
N THR A 542 53.04 23.11 16.49
CA THR A 542 53.08 22.16 17.61
C THR A 542 54.34 21.33 17.64
N ASP A 543 54.82 20.98 18.83
CA ASP A 543 56.00 20.12 19.00
C ASP A 543 55.56 18.65 19.05
N LEU A 544 55.86 17.90 17.98
CA LEU A 544 55.53 16.48 17.88
C LEU A 544 56.25 15.63 18.93
N SER A 545 57.39 16.07 19.45
CA SER A 545 58.12 15.35 20.50
C SER A 545 57.35 15.27 21.82
N ALA A 546 56.34 16.13 22.01
CA ALA A 546 55.42 16.06 23.14
C ALA A 546 54.40 14.91 23.04
N PHE A 547 54.18 14.36 21.84
CA PHE A 547 53.19 13.31 21.56
C PHE A 547 53.82 11.94 21.31
N GLY A 548 55.12 11.89 21.02
CA GLY A 548 55.82 10.65 20.72
C GLY A 548 57.28 10.85 20.28
N SER A 549 57.97 9.74 20.04
CA SER A 549 59.31 9.73 19.45
C SER A 549 59.27 9.87 17.94
N ALA A 550 60.37 10.31 17.32
CA ALA A 550 60.47 10.42 15.86
C ALA A 550 60.28 9.07 15.12
N SER A 551 60.43 7.94 15.83
CA SER A 551 60.19 6.60 15.28
C SER A 551 58.71 6.17 15.29
N GLU A 552 57.80 6.95 15.88
CA GLU A 552 56.36 6.65 15.93
C GLU A 552 55.58 7.35 14.82
N PHE A 553 54.39 6.83 14.51
CA PHE A 553 53.46 7.49 13.60
C PHE A 553 52.63 8.53 14.34
N PHE A 554 52.46 9.69 13.72
CA PHE A 554 51.58 10.76 14.17
C PHE A 554 50.43 10.88 13.17
N HIS A 555 49.19 10.81 13.67
CA HIS A 555 48.01 11.14 12.89
C HIS A 555 47.78 12.64 12.98
N ILE A 556 47.81 13.33 11.84
CA ILE A 556 47.74 14.77 11.73
C ILE A 556 46.51 15.10 10.90
N VAL A 557 45.60 15.92 11.44
CA VAL A 557 44.49 16.48 10.66
C VAL A 557 44.51 17.98 10.78
N ALA A 558 44.50 18.70 9.66
CA ALA A 558 44.32 20.14 9.66
C ALA A 558 43.11 20.52 8.83
N THR A 559 42.35 21.49 9.32
CA THR A 559 41.20 22.05 8.61
C THR A 559 41.41 23.54 8.38
N ALA A 560 40.84 24.06 7.30
CA ALA A 560 40.76 25.48 7.02
C ALA A 560 39.37 25.79 6.47
N ASP A 561 38.55 26.43 7.29
CA ASP A 561 37.32 27.11 6.87
C ASP A 561 37.73 28.41 6.20
N VAL A 562 37.25 28.69 4.99
CA VAL A 562 37.62 29.88 4.19
C VAL A 562 36.46 30.87 4.10
N GLY A 563 35.27 30.49 4.60
CA GLY A 563 34.09 31.33 4.83
C GLY A 563 33.90 32.50 3.87
N ALA A 564 33.23 32.29 2.74
CA ALA A 564 32.78 33.34 1.79
C ALA A 564 33.79 34.49 1.49
N GLY A 565 35.11 34.24 1.60
CA GLY A 565 36.16 35.20 1.25
C GLY A 565 36.59 36.17 2.36
N VAL A 566 36.42 35.84 3.65
CA VAL A 566 37.07 36.55 4.78
C VAL A 566 37.75 35.52 5.68
N VAL A 567 38.94 35.84 6.21
CA VAL A 567 39.80 35.00 7.07
C VAL A 567 39.00 33.99 7.89
N GLY A 568 38.86 32.77 7.38
CA GLY A 568 38.13 31.75 8.10
C GLY A 568 39.03 31.09 9.15
N THR A 569 38.52 30.07 9.84
CA THR A 569 39.21 29.44 10.97
C THR A 569 39.95 28.18 10.55
N SER A 570 41.20 28.04 10.99
CA SER A 570 41.92 26.77 10.87
C SER A 570 42.01 26.04 12.21
N THR A 571 42.05 24.70 12.15
CA THR A 571 42.31 23.85 13.31
C THR A 571 43.38 22.81 12.98
N LEU A 572 44.12 22.36 14.00
CA LEU A 572 45.12 21.30 13.88
C LEU A 572 44.88 20.26 14.98
N TYR A 573 44.86 19.00 14.58
CA TYR A 573 44.77 17.84 15.45
C TYR A 573 46.02 16.99 15.30
N VAL A 574 46.53 16.46 16.42
CA VAL A 574 47.59 15.45 16.45
C VAL A 574 47.11 14.29 17.32
N ASN A 575 47.17 13.08 16.79
CA ASN A 575 46.73 11.85 17.45
C ASN A 575 45.30 11.95 18.01
N GLY A 576 44.39 12.52 17.20
CA GLY A 576 42.99 12.77 17.58
C GLY A 576 42.78 13.90 18.58
N GLN A 577 43.84 14.51 19.14
CA GLN A 577 43.75 15.59 20.09
C GLN A 577 43.79 16.96 19.39
N LEU A 578 42.85 17.84 19.71
CA LEU A 578 42.90 19.24 19.27
C LEU A 578 44.10 19.95 19.89
N ILE A 579 44.94 20.56 19.06
CA ILE A 579 46.19 21.19 19.49
C ILE A 579 46.03 22.69 19.73
N GLY A 580 45.17 23.37 18.96
CA GLY A 580 44.91 24.79 19.14
C GLY A 580 43.86 25.38 18.19
N VAL A 581 43.35 26.55 18.58
CA VAL A 581 42.48 27.48 17.84
C VAL A 581 43.39 28.69 17.49
N PRO A 582 43.24 29.39 16.35
CA PRO A 582 44.35 30.01 15.64
C PRO A 582 45.14 31.02 16.47
N ILE A 583 46.47 30.96 16.35
CA ILE A 583 47.36 32.06 16.69
C ILE A 583 47.59 32.83 15.39
N SER A 584 46.92 33.97 15.19
CA SER A 584 47.32 34.90 14.12
C SER A 584 48.76 35.33 14.42
N SER A 585 49.73 34.86 13.65
CA SER A 585 51.11 35.30 13.85
C SER A 585 51.23 36.73 13.32
N THR A 586 51.46 37.67 14.24
CA THR A 586 51.96 39.03 13.91
C THR A 586 53.50 39.04 13.83
N GLY A 587 54.09 37.92 13.43
CA GLY A 587 55.54 37.74 13.32
C GLY A 587 55.99 37.83 11.87
N ILE A 588 57.06 38.60 11.63
CA ILE A 588 57.75 38.65 10.34
C ILE A 588 58.30 37.25 10.05
N ILE A 589 57.59 36.50 9.22
CA ILE A 589 58.12 35.33 8.52
C ILE A 589 58.24 35.78 7.08
N ASP A 590 59.45 35.64 6.52
CA ASP A 590 59.71 35.95 5.12
C ASP A 590 58.83 35.05 4.25
N ASP A 591 58.09 35.72 3.36
CA ASP A 591 57.13 35.25 2.36
C ASP A 591 57.18 33.74 2.02
N TRP A 592 56.12 33.02 2.37
CA TRP A 592 55.85 31.69 1.80
C TRP A 592 54.60 31.81 0.93
N ASP A 593 54.76 31.71 -0.38
CA ASP A 593 53.75 32.03 -1.39
C ASP A 593 53.02 30.80 -1.96
N GLY A 594 53.10 29.65 -1.28
CA GLY A 594 52.70 28.37 -1.87
C GLY A 594 53.80 27.83 -2.79
N GLY A 595 53.74 26.53 -3.12
CA GLY A 595 54.47 26.05 -4.29
C GLY A 595 53.50 26.03 -5.47
N ASP A 596 53.89 26.57 -6.63
CA ASP A 596 53.10 26.60 -7.89
C ASP A 596 52.57 25.21 -8.32
N LEU A 597 53.09 24.17 -7.69
CA LEU A 597 52.85 22.77 -7.95
C LEU A 597 52.78 22.03 -6.61
N ALA A 598 51.76 21.19 -6.43
CA ALA A 598 51.62 20.39 -5.22
C ALA A 598 52.78 19.39 -5.04
N GLU A 599 53.36 19.32 -3.84
CA GLU A 599 54.46 18.40 -3.51
C GLU A 599 54.27 17.70 -2.17
N LEU A 600 54.79 16.46 -2.07
CA LEU A 600 54.82 15.65 -0.85
C LEU A 600 56.27 15.20 -0.59
N GLY A 601 56.87 15.62 0.53
CA GLY A 601 58.20 15.21 0.98
C GLY A 601 59.41 15.63 0.14
N LYS A 602 59.24 16.35 -0.98
CA LYS A 602 60.30 16.69 -1.94
C LYS A 602 60.82 18.13 -1.82
N GLY A 603 59.94 19.10 -1.56
CA GLY A 603 60.28 20.52 -1.35
C GLY A 603 61.01 21.20 -2.52
N GLY A 604 60.86 20.72 -3.75
CA GLY A 604 61.58 21.19 -4.93
C GLY A 604 60.89 22.30 -5.73
N ASN A 605 59.61 22.57 -5.50
CA ASN A 605 58.80 23.53 -6.27
C ASN A 605 58.41 24.79 -5.50
N ILE A 606 59.27 25.23 -4.57
CA ILE A 606 59.04 26.44 -3.79
C ILE A 606 59.74 27.63 -4.48
N PRO A 607 59.06 28.79 -4.67
CA PRO A 607 59.64 29.95 -5.35
C PRO A 607 60.96 30.45 -4.73
N ALA A 608 61.82 31.01 -5.59
CA ALA A 608 63.15 31.48 -5.19
C ALA A 608 63.08 32.72 -4.28
N GLY A 609 63.66 32.63 -3.07
CA GLY A 609 63.64 33.72 -2.06
C GLY A 609 63.17 33.29 -0.67
N ASN A 610 62.75 32.03 -0.53
CA ASN A 610 62.28 31.47 0.73
C ASN A 610 63.40 31.39 1.82
N PRO A 611 63.10 31.71 3.10
CA PRO A 611 64.06 31.66 4.21
C PRO A 611 64.51 30.25 4.65
N PHE A 612 63.89 29.17 4.21
CA PHE A 612 64.19 27.80 4.68
C PHE A 612 65.22 27.09 3.79
N ALA A 613 66.26 26.51 4.41
CA ALA A 613 67.16 25.59 3.72
C ALA A 613 66.47 24.23 3.57
N PHE A 614 66.28 23.76 2.33
CA PHE A 614 65.46 22.57 2.06
C PHE A 614 66.24 21.26 2.20
N GLU A 615 65.70 20.35 2.99
CA GLU A 615 66.14 18.97 3.07
C GLU A 615 64.98 18.03 2.68
N PRO A 616 65.21 17.04 1.78
CA PRO A 616 64.21 16.04 1.45
C PRO A 616 63.70 15.34 2.72
N PHE A 617 62.38 15.13 2.83
CA PHE A 617 61.82 14.37 3.94
C PHE A 617 62.19 12.89 3.77
N ASN A 618 62.91 12.35 4.74
CA ASN A 618 63.41 10.97 4.70
C ASN A 618 62.60 10.00 5.59
N GLY A 619 61.50 10.47 6.18
CA GLY A 619 60.56 9.66 6.97
C GLY A 619 59.46 9.00 6.13
N ASP A 620 58.46 8.43 6.80
CA ASP A 620 57.33 7.73 6.17
C ASP A 620 56.06 8.59 6.17
N ILE A 621 55.28 8.53 5.10
CA ILE A 621 53.89 9.02 5.05
C ILE A 621 53.00 7.84 4.64
N ALA A 622 52.16 7.38 5.57
CA ALA A 622 51.35 6.17 5.43
C ALA A 622 49.91 6.43 4.94
N VAL A 623 49.37 7.62 5.23
CA VAL A 623 48.04 8.08 4.82
C VAL A 623 48.16 9.52 4.34
N PHE A 624 47.48 9.86 3.25
CA PHE A 624 47.27 11.23 2.80
C PHE A 624 45.88 11.36 2.18
N ASN A 625 45.02 12.14 2.83
CA ASN A 625 43.61 12.32 2.45
C ASN A 625 43.26 13.81 2.37
N TYR A 626 42.47 14.16 1.36
CA TYR A 626 41.96 15.50 1.08
C TYR A 626 40.43 15.49 1.02
N TYR A 627 39.82 16.46 1.70
CA TYR A 627 38.37 16.65 1.78
C TYR A 627 38.05 18.08 1.33
N GLY A 628 37.73 18.25 0.06
CA GLY A 628 37.39 19.52 -0.56
C GLY A 628 35.96 19.95 -0.25
N GLY A 629 35.78 21.23 0.06
CA GLY A 629 34.51 21.81 0.49
C GLY A 629 34.01 21.30 1.85
N ARG A 630 34.89 20.70 2.67
CA ARG A 630 34.53 19.94 3.87
C ARG A 630 35.47 20.19 5.04
N ILE A 631 34.89 20.54 6.18
CA ILE A 631 35.59 20.67 7.47
C ILE A 631 35.29 19.43 8.32
N LEU A 632 36.32 18.61 8.58
CA LEU A 632 36.22 17.51 9.53
C LEU A 632 36.06 18.05 10.95
N ASN A 633 35.00 17.61 11.63
CA ASN A 633 34.79 17.96 13.04
C ASN A 633 35.59 17.05 13.98
N GLU A 634 35.69 17.43 15.26
CA GLU A 634 36.45 16.69 16.28
C GLU A 634 36.05 15.21 16.38
N SER A 635 34.76 14.88 16.25
CA SER A 635 34.28 13.50 16.29
C SER A 635 34.77 12.68 15.10
N GLN A 636 34.72 13.25 13.89
CA GLN A 636 35.21 12.60 12.67
C GLN A 636 36.73 12.40 12.71
N VAL A 637 37.46 13.38 13.27
CA VAL A 637 38.92 13.26 13.46
C VAL A 637 39.26 12.17 14.46
N LEU A 638 38.55 12.10 15.59
CA LEU A 638 38.76 11.08 16.61
C LEU A 638 38.44 9.67 16.08
N GLU A 639 37.37 9.53 15.28
CA GLU A 639 37.01 8.27 14.63
C GLU A 639 38.14 7.79 13.72
N LYS A 640 38.66 8.67 12.86
CA LYS A 640 39.80 8.38 11.98
C LYS A 640 41.05 8.01 12.75
N TYR A 641 41.37 8.75 13.81
CA TYR A 641 42.49 8.40 14.69
C TYR A 641 42.31 7.02 15.32
N THR A 642 41.11 6.71 15.80
CA THR A 642 40.79 5.43 16.46
C THR A 642 40.89 4.26 15.50
N ALA A 643 40.47 4.45 14.24
CA ALA A 643 40.59 3.45 13.18
C ALA A 643 42.06 3.11 12.89
N ILE A 644 42.95 4.11 12.90
CA ILE A 644 44.37 3.94 12.61
C ILE A 644 45.15 3.42 13.84
N SER A 645 44.80 3.89 15.04
CA SER A 645 45.47 3.51 16.30
C SER A 645 44.99 2.19 16.91
N GLY A 646 43.88 1.63 16.41
CA GLY A 646 43.36 0.33 16.84
C GLY A 646 42.51 0.37 18.12
N GLY A 647 41.82 1.47 18.40
CA GLY A 647 40.95 1.60 19.56
C GLY A 647 41.63 2.15 20.81
N ALA A 648 40.96 3.06 21.52
CA ALA A 648 41.47 3.80 22.68
C ALA A 648 41.78 2.96 23.95
N SER A 649 41.79 1.63 23.89
CA SER A 649 42.30 0.78 24.96
C SER A 649 43.61 0.15 24.48
N GLY A 650 44.73 0.76 24.83
CA GLY A 650 46.06 0.24 24.49
C GLY A 650 46.18 -1.26 24.83
N LEU A 651 46.98 -1.96 24.02
CA LEU A 651 47.28 -3.38 24.20
C LEU A 651 47.79 -3.63 25.62
N ALA A 652 46.94 -4.24 26.45
CA ALA A 652 47.20 -4.40 27.87
C ALA A 652 46.67 -5.75 28.35
N ILE A 653 47.48 -6.44 29.16
CA ILE A 653 47.02 -7.59 29.95
C ILE A 653 46.13 -7.02 31.06
N THR A 654 44.84 -7.31 30.99
CA THR A 654 43.81 -6.79 31.90
C THR A 654 43.54 -7.70 33.09
N ALA A 655 43.83 -9.01 32.98
CA ALA A 655 43.71 -9.95 34.08
C ALA A 655 44.74 -11.09 33.99
N ILE A 656 45.17 -11.59 35.15
CA ILE A 656 46.02 -12.77 35.29
C ILE A 656 45.41 -13.65 36.40
N ASP A 657 44.92 -14.82 36.04
CA ASP A 657 44.34 -15.80 36.97
C ASP A 657 45.20 -17.06 37.03
N TYR A 658 45.47 -17.55 38.25
CA TYR A 658 46.15 -18.83 38.45
C TYR A 658 45.22 -19.83 39.14
N ASP A 659 44.93 -20.94 38.47
CA ASP A 659 44.11 -22.01 39.01
C ASP A 659 44.99 -23.06 39.70
N LEU A 660 44.97 -23.04 41.04
CA LEU A 660 45.73 -23.97 41.89
C LEU A 660 45.37 -25.44 41.70
N SER A 661 44.17 -25.75 41.18
CA SER A 661 43.70 -27.12 41.01
C SER A 661 44.17 -27.75 39.70
N SER A 662 44.38 -26.94 38.66
CA SER A 662 44.79 -27.37 37.33
C SER A 662 46.21 -26.94 36.95
N GLY A 663 46.82 -26.03 37.70
CA GLY A 663 48.14 -25.47 37.40
C GLY A 663 48.13 -24.50 36.22
N GLU A 664 46.96 -24.04 35.76
CA GLU A 664 46.82 -23.17 34.60
C GLU A 664 46.97 -21.69 34.96
N ILE A 665 47.70 -20.93 34.14
CA ILE A 665 47.70 -19.46 34.16
C ILE A 665 46.84 -18.97 32.99
N ARG A 666 45.85 -18.14 33.27
CA ARG A 666 45.02 -17.46 32.27
C ARG A 666 45.40 -15.99 32.20
N LEU A 667 45.80 -15.53 31.02
CA LEU A 667 46.10 -14.13 30.73
C LEU A 667 44.97 -13.58 29.86
N THR A 668 44.27 -12.55 30.34
CA THR A 668 43.28 -11.81 29.54
C THR A 668 43.90 -10.50 29.08
N PHE A 669 43.75 -10.14 27.81
CA PHE A 669 44.24 -8.87 27.27
C PHE A 669 43.26 -8.25 26.27
N ASN A 670 43.32 -6.93 26.13
CA ASN A 670 42.57 -6.22 25.08
C ASN A 670 43.16 -6.55 23.71
N SER A 671 42.33 -6.94 22.76
CA SER A 671 42.73 -7.36 21.42
C SER A 671 41.82 -6.75 20.36
N VAL A 672 42.17 -6.92 19.09
CA VAL A 672 41.36 -6.50 17.95
C VAL A 672 41.01 -7.76 17.16
N PRO A 673 39.72 -8.03 16.87
CA PRO A 673 39.32 -9.17 16.06
C PRO A 673 40.11 -9.23 14.74
N GLY A 674 40.59 -10.42 14.38
CA GLY A 674 41.36 -10.68 13.16
C GLY A 674 42.86 -10.39 13.25
N ARG A 675 43.39 -9.94 14.39
CA ARG A 675 44.85 -9.72 14.59
C ARG A 675 45.52 -10.91 15.28
N ASN A 676 46.81 -11.12 14.97
CA ASN A 676 47.68 -12.06 15.67
C ASN A 676 48.56 -11.34 16.70
N TYR A 677 48.83 -12.01 17.83
CA TYR A 677 49.62 -11.51 18.94
C TYR A 677 50.73 -12.49 19.33
N ALA A 678 51.81 -11.96 19.90
CA ALA A 678 52.86 -12.76 20.53
C ALA A 678 52.87 -12.53 22.05
N LEU A 679 53.06 -13.62 22.79
CA LEU A 679 53.25 -13.63 24.23
C LEU A 679 54.71 -13.92 24.54
N GLU A 680 55.29 -13.11 25.41
CA GLU A 680 56.65 -13.31 25.89
C GLU A 680 56.69 -13.26 27.43
N SER A 681 57.72 -13.88 28.01
CA SER A 681 57.95 -13.83 29.45
C SER A 681 59.41 -13.56 29.83
N THR A 682 59.60 -12.96 31.00
CA THR A 682 60.91 -12.81 31.65
C THR A 682 60.80 -13.06 33.15
N LEU A 683 61.92 -13.37 33.79
CA LEU A 683 62.05 -13.43 35.25
C LEU A 683 62.55 -12.09 35.83
N ASP A 684 63.04 -11.21 34.97
CA ASP A 684 63.62 -9.91 35.32
C ASP A 684 63.20 -8.85 34.31
N LEU A 685 62.48 -7.82 34.77
CA LEU A 685 62.04 -6.70 33.94
C LEU A 685 63.19 -5.89 33.35
N THR A 686 64.41 -6.02 33.89
CA THR A 686 65.61 -5.34 33.38
C THR A 686 66.34 -6.13 32.29
N ALA A 687 65.88 -7.35 31.96
CA ALA A 687 66.48 -8.16 30.91
C ALA A 687 66.22 -7.55 29.52
N ALA A 688 67.28 -7.47 28.70
CA ALA A 688 67.20 -6.97 27.34
C ALA A 688 66.43 -7.92 26.40
N ASN A 689 66.42 -9.22 26.69
CA ASN A 689 65.77 -10.25 25.86
C ASN A 689 64.68 -10.95 26.68
N TRP A 690 63.46 -10.94 26.15
CA TRP A 690 62.33 -11.70 26.68
C TRP A 690 62.22 -13.03 25.93
N VAL A 691 61.76 -14.08 26.62
CA VAL A 691 61.58 -15.40 26.02
C VAL A 691 60.19 -15.46 25.40
N GLU A 692 60.13 -15.69 24.10
CA GLU A 692 58.88 -15.92 23.39
C GLU A 692 58.22 -17.24 23.80
N ILE A 693 56.92 -17.18 24.02
CA ILE A 693 56.09 -18.29 24.49
C ILE A 693 55.19 -18.79 23.36
N ASP A 694 54.64 -17.85 22.61
CA ASP A 694 53.78 -18.06 21.44
C ASP A 694 53.85 -16.80 20.57
N ASP A 695 53.93 -16.94 19.26
CA ASP A 695 53.99 -15.85 18.28
C ASP A 695 52.73 -15.77 17.40
N SER A 696 51.75 -16.66 17.62
CA SER A 696 50.65 -16.96 16.69
C SER A 696 49.25 -16.89 17.32
N ILE A 697 49.04 -15.96 18.26
CA ILE A 697 47.80 -15.87 19.05
C ILE A 697 46.74 -15.07 18.28
N ALA A 698 45.85 -15.76 17.58
CA ALA A 698 44.74 -15.14 16.85
C ALA A 698 43.66 -14.59 17.80
N ALA A 699 43.28 -13.33 17.61
CA ALA A 699 42.18 -12.70 18.31
C ALA A 699 40.89 -12.78 17.50
N GLU A 700 39.83 -13.31 18.10
CA GLU A 700 38.50 -13.38 17.48
C GLU A 700 37.55 -12.28 17.99
N ASP A 701 37.89 -11.63 19.09
CA ASP A 701 37.07 -10.60 19.77
C ASP A 701 37.97 -9.44 20.25
N THR A 702 37.36 -8.44 20.88
CA THR A 702 37.95 -7.27 21.53
C THR A 702 38.73 -7.60 22.82
N GLN A 703 38.60 -8.83 23.32
CA GLN A 703 39.44 -9.40 24.37
C GLN A 703 39.84 -10.83 24.01
N SER A 704 41.08 -11.19 24.33
CA SER A 704 41.62 -12.52 24.09
C SER A 704 42.17 -13.12 25.38
N ILE A 705 42.04 -14.45 25.51
CA ILE A 705 42.45 -15.22 26.68
C ILE A 705 43.46 -16.27 26.24
N ILE A 706 44.64 -16.26 26.86
CA ILE A 706 45.68 -17.28 26.67
C ILE A 706 45.75 -18.15 27.91
N VAL A 707 45.78 -19.47 27.73
CA VAL A 707 45.90 -20.44 28.82
C VAL A 707 47.25 -21.16 28.73
N LEU A 708 48.10 -20.95 29.72
CA LEU A 708 49.41 -21.62 29.84
C LEU A 708 49.28 -22.82 30.78
N LYS A 709 49.75 -24.00 30.35
CA LYS A 709 49.72 -25.26 31.14
C LYS A 709 51.05 -25.53 31.87
N GLU A 710 50.97 -26.33 32.94
CA GLU A 710 52.08 -26.62 33.85
C GLU A 710 53.33 -27.21 33.14
N GLY A 711 54.45 -26.52 33.34
CA GLY A 711 55.74 -26.73 32.66
C GLY A 711 56.57 -25.45 32.61
N PHE A 712 55.93 -24.28 32.72
CA PHE A 712 56.57 -22.95 32.77
C PHE A 712 57.00 -22.49 34.17
N LEU A 713 56.55 -23.15 35.24
CA LEU A 713 56.92 -22.86 36.63
C LEU A 713 57.73 -24.03 37.20
N THR A 714 58.97 -24.20 36.74
CA THR A 714 59.84 -25.32 37.20
C THR A 714 60.48 -25.11 38.58
N ASP A 715 60.14 -24.05 39.31
CA ASP A 715 60.60 -23.87 40.69
C ASP A 715 59.57 -23.10 41.54
N PRO A 716 58.84 -23.76 42.46
CA PRO A 716 57.89 -23.11 43.36
C PRO A 716 58.54 -22.20 44.41
N GLY A 717 59.89 -22.16 44.47
CA GLY A 717 60.66 -21.37 45.42
C GLY A 717 61.13 -20.01 44.88
N ALA A 718 60.26 -19.00 44.92
CA ALA A 718 60.61 -17.56 44.92
C ALA A 718 61.17 -16.92 43.63
N VAL A 719 60.52 -17.12 42.46
CA VAL A 719 60.81 -16.33 41.25
C VAL A 719 59.55 -15.60 40.76
N ARG A 720 59.61 -14.26 40.65
CA ARG A 720 58.59 -13.46 39.96
C ARG A 720 58.72 -13.71 38.46
N ARG A 721 57.62 -13.90 37.76
CA ARG A 721 57.58 -13.98 36.29
C ARG A 721 56.70 -12.85 35.76
N PHE A 722 57.18 -12.20 34.71
CA PHE A 722 56.50 -11.10 34.03
C PHE A 722 56.12 -11.56 32.63
N PHE A 723 54.96 -11.09 32.17
CA PHE A 723 54.44 -11.37 30.84
C PHE A 723 54.23 -10.06 30.10
N ARG A 724 54.46 -10.07 28.79
CA ARG A 724 54.06 -8.98 27.90
C ARG A 724 53.41 -9.55 26.65
N ILE A 725 52.38 -8.85 26.18
CA ILE A 725 51.77 -9.10 24.88
C ILE A 725 52.28 -8.03 23.91
N ARG A 726 52.63 -8.45 22.70
CA ARG A 726 52.97 -7.59 21.58
C ARG A 726 52.19 -8.04 20.34
N PRO A 727 52.03 -7.19 19.31
CA PRO A 727 51.57 -7.67 18.00
C PRO A 727 52.45 -8.84 17.52
N GLY A 728 51.82 -9.89 16.99
CA GLY A 728 52.49 -11.09 16.50
C GLY A 728 53.33 -10.79 15.25
N VAL A 729 54.35 -11.61 15.00
CA VAL A 729 55.16 -11.55 13.78
C VAL A 729 54.90 -12.85 13.04
N GLU A 730 54.36 -12.79 11.82
CA GLU A 730 54.56 -13.89 10.88
C GLU A 730 55.92 -13.76 10.19
#